data_AF-A0A7R9C8H2-F1
#
_entry.id   AF-A0A7R9C8H2-F1
#
_cell.length_a   1.000
_cell.length_b   1.000
_cell.length_c   1.000
_cell.angle_alpha   90.00
_cell.angle_beta   90.00
_cell.angle_gamma   90.00
#
_symmetry.space_group_name_H-M   'P 1'
#
loop_
_entity.id
_entity.type
_entity.pdbx_description
1 polymer ?
#
loop_
_entity_poly.entity_id
_entity_poly.type
_entity_poly.pdbx_seq_one_letter_code
_entity_poly.pdbx_strand_id
1 'polypeptide(L)'
;MFWERIKNWSKNHFTKFNEQDKVEYERIANEMNEDYWNRKVLPAIKLKNIFIDFGETLAVDDVSFEIPEGKLVTLLGPSGSGKTTTLNAISGLLTVTSGNVYFYGKDVTKLSPQQRKLGFVFQNYALYPHMSVYDNIAFPLKNDIKWQEKAISKRLNATNNINYMYLQKAGATKEQIRVLKNKWIIYNKIQWEVETRFSNYLNTLKEDLEKAETVYKMAKVHYEAEIASISKIILKELNATKNHLKDKLAAAKLDYALRLKVNFTKVDPNTKISDAYAKLKANNFEALKHQDIKKLDTCKLGLEKTTEAYDLLTREDRTDFSYTELVKCEKLECKLKKMQLYYKYFINILTIKEKYTKEIATAKNAYKLEKAKFINKFKDNDTLKRLKRNVSVLSTYAYKEFKQLEQELFTQFNIPELIKKDKETKCVDFSDEERKQILEYSKNIISLKKAIHNEVLEVANKVEILPILQKKPTRLSGGQQQRVAIARAIVKKPKILLMDEPLSNLDAKLRISTRQWIREIQKSLGITTVFVTHDQEEAMSISDIVVCMSTAKVQQIGSPLELYQKPANQFVARFLGMPEMGLLPATYKNNTLTVFGQKFANVVLEKKNVVDLNVGVRAEDFIIKTSSQKHNFSGDIIAVENFGKESKLIVSLNNDIKLNFLVDNKYSFRNGEKIYFDLPIDRLHIFDALTEKRIEYEL
;
A
#
# COMPACT_ATOMS: atom_id res chain seq x y z
N MET A 1 4.61 -2.09 -40.66
CA MET A 1 4.30 -1.17 -39.54
C MET A 1 4.00 0.29 -39.90
N PHE A 2 4.88 1.15 -40.45
CA PHE A 2 4.47 2.51 -40.91
C PHE A 2 3.45 2.45 -42.06
N TRP A 3 3.65 1.51 -42.98
CA TRP A 3 2.73 1.21 -44.08
C TRP A 3 1.40 0.58 -43.64
N GLU A 4 1.38 -0.21 -42.56
CA GLU A 4 0.13 -0.72 -41.97
C GLU A 4 -0.62 0.35 -41.17
N ARG A 5 0.10 1.30 -40.57
CA ARG A 5 -0.48 2.51 -39.99
C ARG A 5 -1.08 3.40 -41.06
N ILE A 6 -0.47 3.53 -42.25
CA ILE A 6 -1.09 4.21 -43.40
C ILE A 6 -2.34 3.46 -43.88
N LYS A 7 -2.34 2.12 -43.85
CA LYS A 7 -3.49 1.28 -44.21
C LYS A 7 -4.65 1.38 -43.20
N ASN A 8 -4.36 1.63 -41.91
CA ASN A 8 -5.36 1.97 -40.89
C ASN A 8 -5.70 3.48 -40.85
N TRP A 9 -4.79 4.35 -41.29
CA TRP A 9 -5.00 5.78 -41.49
C TRP A 9 -5.93 6.06 -42.68
N SER A 10 -5.89 5.22 -43.72
CA SER A 10 -6.85 5.24 -44.83
C SER A 10 -8.22 4.66 -44.43
N LYS A 11 -8.29 3.73 -43.46
CA LYS A 11 -9.59 3.33 -42.86
C LYS A 11 -10.27 4.46 -42.08
N ASN A 12 -9.50 5.39 -41.51
CA ASN A 12 -10.03 6.59 -40.83
C ASN A 12 -10.32 7.77 -41.77
N HIS A 13 -9.97 7.70 -43.06
CA HIS A 13 -10.28 8.71 -44.08
C HIS A 13 -11.77 8.75 -44.50
N PHE A 14 -12.62 7.90 -43.91
CA PHE A 14 -14.07 7.89 -44.13
C PHE A 14 -14.87 8.33 -42.90
N THR A 15 -14.35 9.25 -42.08
CA THR A 15 -15.20 9.98 -41.13
C THR A 15 -15.59 11.32 -41.74
N LYS A 16 -16.86 11.46 -42.16
CA LYS A 16 -17.42 12.77 -42.51
C LYS A 16 -17.40 13.64 -41.25
N PHE A 17 -16.65 14.75 -41.29
CA PHE A 17 -16.71 15.78 -40.25
C PHE A 17 -18.05 16.51 -40.37
N ASN A 18 -18.72 16.74 -39.24
CA ASN A 18 -19.98 17.48 -39.21
C ASN A 18 -19.72 18.92 -38.75
N GLU A 19 -20.61 19.87 -39.07
CA GLU A 19 -20.49 21.27 -38.60
C GLU A 19 -20.41 21.39 -37.08
N GLN A 20 -21.10 20.53 -36.35
CA GLN A 20 -21.01 20.45 -34.89
C GLN A 20 -19.59 20.10 -34.40
N ASP A 21 -18.83 19.28 -35.13
CA ASP A 21 -17.42 18.96 -34.82
C ASP A 21 -16.52 20.19 -34.94
N LYS A 22 -16.80 21.06 -35.91
CA LYS A 22 -16.10 22.33 -36.09
C LYS A 22 -16.40 23.33 -34.97
N VAL A 23 -17.68 23.56 -34.65
CA VAL A 23 -18.09 24.47 -33.57
C VAL A 23 -17.47 24.07 -32.23
N GLU A 24 -17.46 22.77 -31.94
CA GLU A 24 -16.87 22.25 -30.70
C GLU A 24 -15.34 22.33 -30.69
N TYR A 25 -14.69 22.09 -31.83
CA TYR A 25 -13.25 22.34 -31.97
C TYR A 25 -12.92 23.79 -31.64
N GLU A 26 -13.64 24.75 -32.24
CA GLU A 26 -13.45 26.19 -32.02
C GLU A 26 -13.72 26.57 -30.56
N ARG A 27 -14.78 26.05 -29.95
CA ARG A 27 -15.08 26.26 -28.53
C ARG A 27 -13.93 25.80 -27.63
N ILE A 28 -13.49 24.55 -27.78
CA ILE A 28 -12.40 23.98 -26.97
C ILE A 28 -11.08 24.70 -27.25
N ALA A 29 -10.80 25.04 -28.51
CA ALA A 29 -9.60 25.79 -28.89
C ALA A 29 -9.57 27.18 -28.24
N ASN A 30 -10.71 27.88 -28.21
CA ASN A 30 -10.83 29.21 -27.59
C ASN A 30 -10.70 29.15 -26.06
N GLU A 31 -11.26 28.13 -25.42
CA GLU A 31 -11.09 27.86 -23.99
C GLU A 31 -9.63 27.55 -23.61
N MET A 32 -8.81 27.12 -24.58
CA MET A 32 -7.39 26.78 -24.35
C MET A 32 -6.42 27.99 -24.42
N ASN A 33 -6.93 29.23 -24.55
CA ASN A 33 -6.12 30.46 -24.56
C ASN A 33 -5.44 30.75 -23.21
N GLU A 34 -4.39 31.59 -23.26
CA GLU A 34 -3.15 31.55 -22.43
C GLU A 34 -3.26 31.52 -20.89
N ASP A 35 -4.40 31.78 -20.27
CA ASP A 35 -4.53 31.83 -18.79
C ASP A 35 -5.24 30.63 -18.13
N TYR A 36 -5.55 29.56 -18.88
CA TYR A 36 -6.31 28.41 -18.35
C TYR A 36 -5.50 27.42 -17.48
N TRP A 37 -4.21 27.65 -17.26
CA TRP A 37 -3.28 26.64 -16.71
C TRP A 37 -2.96 26.77 -15.21
N ASN A 38 -3.53 27.74 -14.50
CA ASN A 38 -3.54 27.72 -13.03
C ASN A 38 -4.55 26.68 -12.53
N ARG A 39 -4.22 25.39 -12.68
CA ARG A 39 -5.08 24.28 -12.22
C ARG A 39 -4.84 23.99 -10.73
N LYS A 40 -5.96 23.83 -10.02
CA LYS A 40 -6.08 23.25 -8.66
C LYS A 40 -5.09 22.11 -8.47
N VAL A 41 -4.37 22.14 -7.35
CA VAL A 41 -3.45 21.09 -6.90
C VAL A 41 -4.24 19.81 -6.71
N LEU A 42 -4.18 18.90 -7.69
CA LEU A 42 -4.73 17.55 -7.58
C LEU A 42 -3.65 16.62 -7.02
N PRO A 43 -4.00 15.66 -6.16
CA PRO A 43 -3.03 14.66 -5.70
C PRO A 43 -2.57 13.80 -6.88
N ALA A 44 -1.30 13.40 -6.86
CA ALA A 44 -0.73 12.55 -7.89
C ALA A 44 -1.33 11.14 -7.84
N ILE A 45 -1.55 10.58 -6.65
CA ILE A 45 -2.28 9.32 -6.44
C ILE A 45 -3.35 9.54 -5.38
N LYS A 46 -4.54 9.01 -5.62
CA LYS A 46 -5.62 8.93 -4.62
C LYS A 46 -6.17 7.51 -4.59
N LEU A 47 -6.14 6.91 -3.41
CA LEU A 47 -6.80 5.65 -3.10
C LEU A 47 -8.10 5.94 -2.39
N LYS A 48 -9.20 5.35 -2.87
CA LYS A 48 -10.52 5.52 -2.28
C LYS A 48 -11.12 4.14 -2.00
N ASN A 49 -11.28 3.85 -0.71
CA ASN A 49 -11.92 2.65 -0.17
C ASN A 49 -11.40 1.36 -0.80
N ILE A 50 -10.07 1.21 -0.82
CA ILE A 50 -9.43 0.03 -1.43
C ILE A 50 -9.58 -1.16 -0.50
N PHE A 51 -10.19 -2.23 -1.00
CA PHE A 51 -10.24 -3.54 -0.35
C PHE A 51 -9.65 -4.61 -1.25
N ILE A 52 -8.83 -5.47 -0.66
CA ILE A 52 -8.21 -6.59 -1.35
C ILE A 52 -8.30 -7.82 -0.47
N ASP A 53 -9.11 -8.76 -0.94
CA ASP A 53 -9.32 -10.04 -0.28
C ASP A 53 -8.91 -11.18 -1.22
N PHE A 54 -8.13 -12.12 -0.69
CA PHE A 54 -7.73 -13.34 -1.38
C PHE A 54 -8.67 -14.52 -1.06
N GLY A 55 -9.77 -14.28 -0.33
CA GLY A 55 -10.76 -15.27 0.10
C GLY A 55 -10.41 -15.95 1.42
N GLU A 56 -9.13 -16.25 1.63
CA GLU A 56 -8.65 -16.81 2.91
C GLU A 56 -8.21 -15.75 3.93
N THR A 57 -7.79 -14.59 3.42
CA THR A 57 -7.21 -13.49 4.20
C THR A 57 -7.51 -12.15 3.54
N LEU A 58 -8.11 -11.25 4.31
CA LEU A 58 -8.25 -9.83 3.95
C LEU A 58 -6.87 -9.18 4.05
N ALA A 59 -6.26 -8.88 2.89
CA ALA A 59 -4.90 -8.36 2.82
C ALA A 59 -4.84 -6.83 2.88
N VAL A 60 -5.91 -6.16 2.45
CA VAL A 60 -6.08 -4.70 2.53
C VAL A 60 -7.53 -4.41 2.90
N ASP A 61 -7.72 -3.66 3.99
CA ASP A 61 -9.02 -3.31 4.58
C ASP A 61 -9.18 -1.79 4.64
N ASP A 62 -10.10 -1.26 3.82
CA ASP A 62 -10.45 0.16 3.68
C ASP A 62 -9.26 1.14 3.62
N VAL A 63 -8.37 0.94 2.66
CA VAL A 63 -7.24 1.85 2.48
C VAL A 63 -7.65 3.06 1.63
N SER A 64 -7.72 4.22 2.29
CA SER A 64 -8.09 5.50 1.69
C SER A 64 -7.06 6.58 2.07
N PHE A 65 -6.27 7.05 1.10
CA PHE A 65 -5.34 8.16 1.31
C PHE A 65 -4.91 8.81 -0.02
N GLU A 66 -4.28 9.98 0.10
CA GLU A 66 -3.80 10.78 -1.03
C GLU A 66 -2.28 10.95 -0.95
N ILE A 67 -1.62 10.91 -2.11
CA ILE A 67 -0.20 11.17 -2.27
C ILE A 67 -0.05 12.45 -3.09
N PRO A 68 0.51 13.52 -2.51
CA PRO A 68 0.75 14.77 -3.22
C PRO A 68 1.81 14.62 -4.33
N GLU A 69 1.73 15.47 -5.36
CA GLU A 69 2.71 15.48 -6.44
C GLU A 69 4.12 15.85 -5.94
N GLY A 70 5.13 15.13 -6.45
CA GLY A 70 6.54 15.38 -6.16
C GLY A 70 7.01 14.98 -4.75
N LYS A 71 6.13 14.37 -3.94
CA LYS A 71 6.48 13.86 -2.60
C LYS A 71 6.96 12.42 -2.65
N LEU A 72 7.83 12.06 -1.69
CA LEU A 72 8.20 10.68 -1.38
C LEU A 72 7.34 10.20 -0.22
N VAL A 73 6.45 9.24 -0.48
CA VAL A 73 5.55 8.64 0.51
C VAL A 73 5.96 7.21 0.77
N THR A 74 6.15 6.85 2.03
CA THR A 74 6.55 5.49 2.41
C THR A 74 5.39 4.73 3.03
N LEU A 75 5.11 3.53 2.52
CA LEU A 75 4.26 2.55 3.20
C LEU A 75 5.14 1.74 4.15
N LEU A 76 4.85 1.84 5.45
CA LEU A 76 5.65 1.27 6.52
C LEU A 76 4.80 0.33 7.39
N GLY A 77 5.40 -0.75 7.91
CA GLY A 77 4.73 -1.68 8.81
C GLY A 77 5.32 -3.09 8.80
N PRO A 78 4.90 -3.99 9.69
CA PRO A 78 5.42 -5.35 9.80
C PRO A 78 5.06 -6.23 8.59
N SER A 79 5.68 -7.40 8.48
CA SER A 79 5.33 -8.37 7.43
C SER A 79 3.84 -8.73 7.49
N GLY A 80 3.19 -8.86 6.33
CA GLY A 80 1.75 -9.13 6.23
C GLY A 80 0.82 -7.94 6.50
N SER A 81 1.33 -6.71 6.69
CA SER A 81 0.49 -5.54 6.95
C SER A 81 -0.27 -4.96 5.74
N GLY A 82 -0.08 -5.52 4.54
CA GLY A 82 -0.79 -5.09 3.31
C GLY A 82 -0.06 -4.07 2.44
N LYS A 83 1.19 -3.70 2.75
CA LYS A 83 1.98 -2.67 2.02
C LYS A 83 2.23 -3.03 0.56
N THR A 84 2.89 -4.16 0.30
CA THR A 84 3.20 -4.64 -1.05
C THR A 84 1.92 -4.94 -1.83
N THR A 85 0.88 -5.45 -1.16
CA THR A 85 -0.45 -5.64 -1.74
C THR A 85 -1.06 -4.31 -2.22
N THR A 86 -0.96 -3.26 -1.39
CA THR A 86 -1.40 -1.89 -1.74
C THR A 86 -0.56 -1.30 -2.87
N LEU A 87 0.76 -1.45 -2.84
CA LEU A 87 1.65 -1.02 -3.92
C LEU A 87 1.33 -1.72 -5.25
N ASN A 88 1.08 -3.03 -5.21
CA ASN A 88 0.71 -3.82 -6.38
C ASN A 88 -0.68 -3.46 -6.93
N ALA A 89 -1.59 -3.02 -6.07
CA ALA A 89 -2.86 -2.44 -6.51
C ALA A 89 -2.67 -1.07 -7.17
N ILE A 90 -1.79 -0.20 -6.65
CA ILE A 90 -1.41 1.06 -7.30
C ILE A 90 -0.73 0.79 -8.65
N SER A 91 0.12 -0.23 -8.75
CA SER A 91 0.82 -0.58 -9.98
C SER A 91 -0.07 -1.24 -11.03
N GLY A 92 -1.18 -1.86 -10.61
CA GLY A 92 -2.08 -2.65 -11.45
C GLY A 92 -1.61 -4.08 -11.67
N LEU A 93 -0.57 -4.53 -10.95
CA LEU A 93 -0.16 -5.94 -10.91
C LEU A 93 -1.19 -6.78 -10.16
N LEU A 94 -1.92 -6.17 -9.23
CA LEU A 94 -3.00 -6.80 -8.48
C LEU A 94 -4.32 -6.07 -8.73
N THR A 95 -5.37 -6.84 -8.99
CA THR A 95 -6.73 -6.32 -9.14
C THR A 95 -7.37 -6.11 -7.77
N VAL A 96 -7.94 -4.93 -7.54
CA VAL A 96 -8.65 -4.65 -6.28
C VAL A 96 -10.00 -5.34 -6.25
N THR A 97 -10.40 -5.83 -5.07
CA THR A 97 -11.71 -6.45 -4.86
C THR A 97 -12.81 -5.39 -4.91
N SER A 98 -12.57 -4.24 -4.27
CA SER A 98 -13.40 -3.04 -4.39
C SER A 98 -12.60 -1.76 -4.16
N GLY A 99 -13.21 -0.60 -4.45
CA GLY A 99 -12.55 0.71 -4.41
C GLY A 99 -11.93 1.14 -5.74
N ASN A 100 -11.35 2.35 -5.74
CA ASN A 100 -10.81 2.98 -6.93
C ASN A 100 -9.42 3.59 -6.68
N VAL A 101 -8.56 3.46 -7.68
CA VAL A 101 -7.24 4.09 -7.76
C VAL A 101 -7.30 5.21 -8.79
N TYR A 102 -7.00 6.44 -8.38
CA TYR A 102 -6.96 7.60 -9.27
C TYR A 102 -5.54 8.16 -9.39
N PHE A 103 -5.11 8.46 -10.61
CA PHE A 103 -3.89 9.23 -10.88
C PHE A 103 -4.26 10.59 -11.44
N TYR A 104 -3.88 11.67 -10.77
CA TYR A 104 -4.22 13.05 -11.18
C TYR A 104 -5.73 13.22 -11.48
N GLY A 105 -6.60 12.61 -10.66
CA GLY A 105 -8.05 12.59 -10.83
C GLY A 105 -8.61 11.58 -11.86
N LYS A 106 -7.76 10.93 -12.66
CA LYS A 106 -8.18 9.90 -13.63
C LYS A 106 -8.24 8.53 -12.97
N ASP A 107 -9.37 7.83 -13.08
CA ASP A 107 -9.50 6.44 -12.61
C ASP A 107 -8.62 5.52 -13.46
N VAL A 108 -7.69 4.83 -12.81
CA VAL A 108 -6.75 3.88 -13.41
C VAL A 108 -6.98 2.43 -12.96
N THR A 109 -8.01 2.17 -12.15
CA THR A 109 -8.26 0.88 -11.48
C THR A 109 -8.29 -0.30 -12.45
N LYS A 110 -8.91 -0.13 -13.62
CA LYS A 110 -9.03 -1.18 -14.66
C LYS A 110 -7.91 -1.15 -15.70
N LEU A 111 -6.99 -0.20 -15.62
CA LEU A 111 -5.87 -0.09 -16.55
C LEU A 111 -4.76 -1.07 -16.19
N SER A 112 -4.15 -1.69 -17.20
CA SER A 112 -2.99 -2.54 -17.01
C SER A 112 -1.76 -1.73 -16.55
N PRO A 113 -0.75 -2.36 -15.91
CA PRO A 113 0.44 -1.65 -15.44
C PRO A 113 1.12 -0.79 -16.52
N GLN A 114 1.21 -1.31 -17.75
CA GLN A 114 1.80 -0.59 -18.88
C GLN A 114 1.00 0.67 -19.25
N GLN A 115 -0.33 0.61 -19.15
CA GLN A 115 -1.21 1.75 -19.46
C GLN A 115 -1.17 2.83 -18.38
N ARG A 116 -0.78 2.48 -17.14
CA ARG A 116 -0.65 3.42 -16.01
C ARG A 116 0.59 4.32 -16.10
N LYS A 117 1.56 4.01 -16.99
CA LYS A 117 2.75 4.83 -17.29
C LYS A 117 3.60 5.20 -16.05
N LEU A 118 3.76 4.24 -15.15
CA LEU A 118 4.59 4.36 -13.94
C LEU A 118 5.97 3.72 -14.12
N GLY A 119 6.94 4.17 -13.34
CA GLY A 119 8.18 3.44 -13.09
C GLY A 119 7.97 2.47 -11.94
N PHE A 120 8.54 1.26 -12.02
CA PHE A 120 8.50 0.28 -10.94
C PHE A 120 9.88 -0.28 -10.68
N VAL A 121 10.28 -0.31 -9.41
CA VAL A 121 11.52 -0.93 -8.93
C VAL A 121 11.12 -2.07 -8.01
N PHE A 122 11.50 -3.29 -8.39
CA PHE A 122 11.23 -4.51 -7.63
C PHE A 122 12.31 -4.76 -6.59
N GLN A 123 11.97 -5.56 -5.57
CA GLN A 123 12.89 -6.04 -4.55
C GLN A 123 14.10 -6.77 -5.16
N ASN A 124 13.83 -7.67 -6.12
CA ASN A 124 14.86 -8.23 -6.98
C ASN A 124 15.06 -7.29 -8.16
N TYR A 125 16.30 -6.89 -8.45
CA TYR A 125 16.64 -5.87 -9.46
C TYR A 125 16.02 -6.14 -10.86
N ALA A 126 15.59 -7.38 -11.12
CA ALA A 126 14.87 -7.82 -12.32
C ALA A 126 15.60 -7.43 -13.61
N LEU A 127 16.93 -7.38 -13.58
CA LEU A 127 17.78 -7.03 -14.71
C LEU A 127 17.89 -8.23 -15.66
N TYR A 128 17.94 -7.96 -16.97
CA TYR A 128 18.18 -8.99 -17.98
C TYR A 128 19.67 -9.36 -17.97
N PRO A 129 20.05 -10.58 -17.53
CA PRO A 129 21.45 -10.94 -17.29
C PRO A 129 22.27 -11.08 -18.57
N HIS A 130 21.61 -11.38 -19.69
CA HIS A 130 22.21 -11.51 -21.01
C HIS A 130 22.45 -10.16 -21.70
N MET A 131 21.80 -9.09 -21.24
CA MET A 131 21.93 -7.74 -21.79
C MET A 131 23.02 -6.93 -21.07
N SER A 132 23.62 -5.96 -21.76
CA SER A 132 24.49 -4.96 -21.13
C SER A 132 23.68 -4.03 -20.20
N VAL A 133 24.36 -3.26 -19.35
CA VAL A 133 23.71 -2.19 -18.57
C VAL A 133 23.03 -1.18 -19.50
N TYR A 134 23.71 -0.78 -20.58
CA TYR A 134 23.14 0.11 -21.60
C TYR A 134 21.84 -0.46 -22.18
N ASP A 135 21.84 -1.73 -22.58
CA ASP A 135 20.66 -2.36 -23.17
C ASP A 135 19.52 -2.53 -22.17
N ASN A 136 19.83 -2.82 -20.90
CA ASN A 136 18.83 -2.86 -19.84
C ASN A 136 18.10 -1.51 -19.70
N ILE A 137 18.83 -0.39 -19.76
CA ILE A 137 18.27 0.97 -19.65
C ILE A 137 17.59 1.40 -20.96
N ALA A 138 18.11 0.98 -22.12
CA ALA A 138 17.52 1.31 -23.42
C ALA A 138 16.25 0.51 -23.74
N PHE A 139 16.10 -0.68 -23.17
CA PHE A 139 15.01 -1.61 -23.44
C PHE A 139 13.60 -1.00 -23.28
N PRO A 140 13.28 -0.29 -22.19
CA PRO A 140 11.97 0.35 -22.04
C PRO A 140 11.69 1.40 -23.12
N LEU A 141 12.70 2.12 -23.62
CA LEU A 141 12.55 3.13 -24.68
C LEU A 141 12.31 2.50 -26.06
N LYS A 142 13.01 1.40 -26.35
CA LYS A 142 12.85 0.64 -27.61
C LYS A 142 11.44 0.04 -27.75
N ASN A 143 10.79 -0.28 -26.63
CA ASN A 143 9.48 -0.93 -26.62
C ASN A 143 8.28 0.00 -26.36
N ASP A 144 8.50 1.30 -26.17
CA ASP A 144 7.44 2.26 -25.84
C ASP A 144 7.08 3.16 -27.02
N ILE A 145 6.00 2.81 -27.72
CA ILE A 145 5.49 3.56 -28.88
C ILE A 145 5.19 5.02 -28.52
N LYS A 146 4.62 5.29 -27.34
CA LYS A 146 4.23 6.64 -26.93
C LYS A 146 5.44 7.52 -26.65
N TRP A 147 6.49 6.94 -26.05
CA TRP A 147 7.76 7.65 -25.86
C TRP A 147 8.40 7.97 -27.22
N GLN A 148 8.39 7.02 -28.16
CA GLN A 148 8.91 7.25 -29.52
C GLN A 148 8.13 8.34 -30.25
N GLU A 149 6.81 8.36 -30.11
CA GLU A 149 5.95 9.44 -30.63
C GLU A 149 6.29 10.80 -30.01
N LYS A 150 6.56 10.85 -28.69
CA LYS A 150 6.99 12.09 -28.02
C LYS A 150 8.36 12.57 -28.53
N ALA A 151 9.31 11.66 -28.74
CA ALA A 151 10.61 11.98 -29.32
C ALA A 151 10.46 12.52 -30.76
N ILE A 152 9.58 11.92 -31.56
CA ILE A 152 9.24 12.39 -32.90
C ILE A 152 8.55 13.76 -32.86
N SER A 153 7.61 13.97 -31.93
CA SER A 153 6.95 15.27 -31.72
C SER A 153 7.96 16.36 -31.33
N LYS A 154 8.94 16.06 -30.45
CA LYS A 154 10.03 17.00 -30.12
C LYS A 154 10.84 17.39 -31.34
N ARG A 155 11.13 16.43 -32.23
CA ARG A 155 11.77 16.68 -33.52
C ARG A 155 10.91 17.57 -34.42
N LEU A 156 9.61 17.28 -34.55
CA LEU A 156 8.68 18.07 -35.35
C LEU A 156 8.54 19.50 -34.81
N ASN A 157 8.45 19.69 -33.49
CA ASN A 157 8.44 21.01 -32.85
C ASN A 157 9.70 21.82 -33.22
N ALA A 158 10.87 21.19 -33.16
CA ALA A 158 12.13 21.84 -33.52
C ALA A 158 12.17 22.23 -35.00
N THR A 159 11.70 21.34 -35.89
CA THR A 159 11.55 21.65 -37.32
C THR A 159 10.59 22.81 -37.54
N ASN A 160 9.43 22.81 -36.88
CA ASN A 160 8.42 23.86 -37.02
C ASN A 160 8.95 25.21 -36.51
N ASN A 161 9.67 25.22 -35.38
CA ASN A 161 10.29 26.45 -34.87
C ASN A 161 11.28 27.05 -35.86
N ILE A 162 12.13 26.22 -36.48
CA ILE A 162 13.02 26.65 -37.55
C ILE A 162 12.21 27.18 -38.73
N ASN A 163 11.17 26.46 -39.17
CA ASN A 163 10.30 26.89 -40.27
C ASN A 163 9.64 28.25 -39.97
N TYR A 164 9.24 28.54 -38.73
CA TYR A 164 8.69 29.84 -38.35
C TYR A 164 9.71 30.98 -38.49
N MET A 165 10.98 30.72 -38.18
CA MET A 165 12.06 31.70 -38.37
C MET A 165 12.28 31.98 -39.87
N TYR A 166 12.27 30.94 -40.71
CA TYR A 166 12.35 31.09 -42.16
C TYR A 166 11.13 31.84 -42.74
N LEU A 167 9.91 31.54 -42.29
CA LEU A 167 8.69 32.29 -42.68
C LEU A 167 8.80 33.76 -42.32
N GLN A 168 9.30 34.09 -41.14
CA GLN A 168 9.48 35.47 -40.71
C GLN A 168 10.45 36.23 -41.62
N LYS A 169 11.54 35.60 -42.05
CA LYS A 169 12.51 36.21 -42.98
C LYS A 169 12.01 36.25 -44.43
N ALA A 170 11.16 35.30 -44.83
CA ALA A 170 10.53 35.29 -46.14
C ALA A 170 9.40 36.33 -46.31
N GLY A 171 9.06 37.08 -45.25
CA GLY A 171 8.08 38.16 -45.29
C GLY A 171 6.69 37.80 -44.75
N ALA A 172 6.52 36.68 -44.07
CA ALA A 172 5.24 36.34 -43.42
C ALA A 172 4.93 37.30 -42.26
N THR A 173 3.66 37.69 -42.13
CA THR A 173 3.24 38.57 -41.02
C THR A 173 3.35 37.86 -39.66
N LYS A 174 3.62 38.63 -38.60
CA LYS A 174 3.66 38.09 -37.23
C LYS A 174 2.34 37.40 -36.85
N GLU A 175 1.21 37.87 -37.38
CA GLU A 175 -0.11 37.28 -37.12
C GLU A 175 -0.29 35.92 -37.80
N GLN A 176 0.14 35.75 -39.06
CA GLN A 176 0.12 34.44 -39.74
C GLN A 176 0.94 33.39 -38.97
N ILE A 177 2.12 33.78 -38.47
CA ILE A 177 2.98 32.89 -37.67
C ILE A 177 2.31 32.57 -36.31
N ARG A 178 1.65 33.54 -35.67
CA ARG A 178 0.92 33.34 -34.41
C ARG A 178 -0.21 32.34 -34.58
N VAL A 179 -1.04 32.49 -35.63
CA VAL A 179 -2.14 31.56 -35.93
C VAL A 179 -1.62 30.16 -36.20
N LEU A 180 -0.54 30.02 -36.98
CA LEU A 180 0.07 28.72 -37.27
C LEU A 180 0.64 28.05 -36.02
N LYS A 181 1.33 28.81 -35.15
CA LYS A 181 1.80 28.35 -33.83
C LYS A 181 0.64 27.89 -32.94
N ASN A 182 -0.44 28.67 -32.87
CA ASN A 182 -1.60 28.33 -32.06
C ASN A 182 -2.27 27.03 -32.53
N LYS A 183 -2.47 26.84 -33.84
CA LYS A 183 -3.02 25.59 -34.38
C LYS A 183 -2.15 24.36 -34.04
N TRP A 184 -0.83 24.50 -34.08
CA TRP A 184 0.10 23.44 -33.68
C TRP A 184 0.03 23.12 -32.17
N ILE A 185 -0.06 24.14 -31.31
CA ILE A 185 -0.22 23.97 -29.86
C ILE A 185 -1.53 23.25 -29.54
N ILE A 186 -2.63 23.67 -30.18
CA ILE A 186 -3.94 23.05 -30.03
C ILE A 186 -3.87 21.58 -30.45
N TYR A 187 -3.33 21.25 -31.63
CA TYR A 187 -3.19 19.87 -32.10
C TYR A 187 -2.46 18.97 -31.08
N ASN A 188 -1.33 19.43 -30.52
CA ASN A 188 -0.56 18.63 -29.57
C ASN A 188 -1.27 18.40 -28.22
N LYS A 189 -2.20 19.29 -27.83
CA LYS A 189 -2.84 19.28 -26.50
C LYS A 189 -4.30 18.82 -26.50
N ILE A 190 -5.01 18.99 -27.61
CA ILE A 190 -6.47 18.78 -27.70
C ILE A 190 -6.88 17.36 -27.28
N GLN A 191 -6.09 16.35 -27.67
CA GLN A 191 -6.35 14.94 -27.32
C GLN A 191 -6.43 14.72 -25.80
N TRP A 192 -5.52 15.34 -25.05
CA TRP A 192 -5.51 15.20 -23.60
C TRP A 192 -6.71 15.89 -22.95
N GLU A 193 -7.09 17.07 -23.44
CA GLU A 193 -8.22 17.82 -22.89
C GLU A 193 -9.54 17.09 -23.10
N VAL A 194 -9.79 16.57 -24.32
CA VAL A 194 -11.02 15.82 -24.62
C VAL A 194 -11.10 14.50 -23.84
N GLU A 195 -9.97 13.80 -23.67
CA GLU A 195 -9.90 12.59 -22.85
C GLU A 195 -10.18 12.89 -21.36
N THR A 196 -9.67 14.02 -20.86
CA THR A 196 -9.85 14.44 -19.47
C THR A 196 -11.31 14.79 -19.19
N ARG A 197 -11.94 15.60 -20.05
CA ARG A 197 -13.36 15.96 -19.94
C ARG A 197 -14.26 14.73 -19.98
N PHE A 198 -14.01 13.82 -20.92
CA PHE A 198 -14.76 12.56 -21.02
C PHE A 198 -14.62 11.70 -19.75
N SER A 199 -13.40 11.58 -19.22
CA SER A 199 -13.13 10.78 -18.03
C SER A 199 -13.80 11.36 -16.78
N ASN A 200 -13.69 12.67 -16.57
CA ASN A 200 -14.29 13.35 -15.42
C ASN A 200 -15.82 13.19 -15.42
N TYR A 201 -16.45 13.40 -16.56
CA TYR A 201 -17.90 13.26 -16.69
C TYR A 201 -18.37 11.81 -16.49
N LEU A 202 -17.63 10.85 -17.02
CA LEU A 202 -17.91 9.44 -16.77
C LEU A 202 -17.81 9.07 -15.29
N ASN A 203 -16.83 9.61 -14.57
CA ASN A 203 -16.65 9.35 -13.14
C ASN A 203 -17.81 9.90 -12.32
N THR A 204 -18.27 11.12 -12.62
CA THR A 204 -19.43 11.72 -11.93
C THR A 204 -20.70 10.89 -12.12
N LEU A 205 -20.88 10.26 -13.28
CA LEU A 205 -22.04 9.41 -13.54
C LEU A 205 -21.98 8.06 -12.81
N LYS A 206 -20.77 7.57 -12.51
CA LYS A 206 -20.55 6.26 -11.90
C LYS A 206 -20.48 6.26 -10.39
N GLU A 207 -20.32 7.42 -9.76
CA GLU A 207 -20.00 7.50 -8.33
C GLU A 207 -21.00 6.72 -7.44
N ASP A 208 -22.30 6.91 -7.64
CA ASP A 208 -23.33 6.23 -6.83
C ASP A 208 -23.40 4.72 -7.13
N LEU A 209 -23.23 4.35 -8.40
CA LEU A 209 -23.13 2.95 -8.82
C LEU A 209 -21.93 2.26 -8.16
N GLU A 210 -20.78 2.93 -8.13
CA GLU A 210 -19.54 2.41 -7.54
C GLU A 210 -19.65 2.25 -6.02
N LYS A 211 -20.29 3.20 -5.33
CA LYS A 211 -20.60 3.08 -3.90
C LYS A 211 -21.48 1.85 -3.63
N ALA A 212 -22.56 1.69 -4.39
CA ALA A 212 -23.47 0.56 -4.20
C ALA A 212 -22.84 -0.79 -4.58
N GLU A 213 -22.02 -0.83 -5.64
CA GLU A 213 -21.27 -2.04 -6.03
C GLU A 213 -20.27 -2.45 -4.94
N THR A 214 -19.57 -1.48 -4.36
CA THR A 214 -18.62 -1.67 -3.27
C THR A 214 -19.30 -2.28 -2.04
N VAL A 215 -20.41 -1.69 -1.58
CA VAL A 215 -21.18 -2.23 -0.45
C VAL A 215 -21.64 -3.68 -0.71
N TYR A 216 -22.13 -3.97 -1.92
CA TYR A 216 -22.54 -5.32 -2.27
C TYR A 216 -21.38 -6.33 -2.28
N LYS A 217 -20.23 -5.96 -2.86
CA LYS A 217 -19.04 -6.83 -2.85
C LYS A 217 -18.51 -7.05 -1.44
N MET A 218 -18.47 -6.01 -0.62
CA MET A 218 -18.00 -6.10 0.77
C MET A 218 -18.89 -6.99 1.62
N ALA A 219 -20.21 -6.91 1.49
CA ALA A 219 -21.12 -7.82 2.20
C ALA A 219 -20.84 -9.30 1.87
N LYS A 220 -20.49 -9.61 0.61
CA LYS A 220 -20.12 -10.96 0.19
C LYS A 220 -18.75 -11.39 0.73
N VAL A 221 -17.78 -10.48 0.70
CA VAL A 221 -16.42 -10.71 1.22
C VAL A 221 -16.44 -10.95 2.72
N HIS A 222 -17.13 -10.11 3.51
CA HIS A 222 -17.24 -10.29 4.95
C HIS A 222 -17.89 -11.62 5.32
N TYR A 223 -18.90 -12.05 4.56
CA TYR A 223 -19.50 -13.38 4.72
C TYR A 223 -18.50 -14.51 4.51
N GLU A 224 -17.71 -14.48 3.43
CA GLU A 224 -16.69 -15.49 3.14
C GLU A 224 -15.56 -15.48 4.19
N ALA A 225 -15.10 -14.30 4.59
CA ALA A 225 -14.03 -14.11 5.56
C ALA A 225 -14.41 -14.58 6.97
N GLU A 226 -15.62 -14.28 7.47
CA GLU A 226 -16.08 -14.77 8.77
C GLU A 226 -16.20 -16.30 8.79
N ILE A 227 -16.70 -16.92 7.72
CA ILE A 227 -16.75 -18.38 7.61
C ILE A 227 -15.35 -18.99 7.64
N ALA A 228 -14.41 -18.43 6.86
CA ALA A 228 -13.04 -18.91 6.81
C ALA A 228 -12.34 -18.79 8.18
N SER A 229 -12.54 -17.66 8.87
CA SER A 229 -12.00 -17.41 10.21
C SER A 229 -12.47 -18.46 11.22
N ILE A 230 -13.78 -18.71 11.29
CA ILE A 230 -14.34 -19.70 12.21
C ILE A 230 -13.87 -21.12 11.87
N SER A 231 -13.79 -21.45 10.58
CA SER A 231 -13.26 -22.74 10.13
C SER A 231 -11.81 -22.95 10.60
N LYS A 232 -10.95 -21.93 10.47
CA LYS A 232 -9.56 -21.97 10.94
C LYS A 232 -9.47 -22.11 12.47
N ILE A 233 -10.26 -21.35 13.23
CA ILE A 233 -10.31 -21.45 14.69
C ILE A 233 -10.70 -22.86 15.13
N ILE A 234 -11.77 -23.42 14.55
CA ILE A 234 -12.25 -24.77 14.89
C ILE A 234 -11.23 -25.84 14.52
N LEU A 235 -10.57 -25.74 13.35
CA LEU A 235 -9.50 -26.68 12.97
C LEU A 235 -8.31 -26.62 13.93
N LYS A 236 -7.92 -25.43 14.39
CA LYS A 236 -6.86 -25.25 15.39
C LYS A 236 -7.23 -25.91 16.73
N GLU A 237 -8.45 -25.66 17.20
CA GLU A 237 -8.97 -26.27 18.44
C GLU A 237 -9.12 -27.79 18.35
N LEU A 238 -9.54 -28.33 17.20
CA LEU A 238 -9.60 -29.77 16.96
C LEU A 238 -8.21 -30.42 17.03
N ASN A 239 -7.20 -29.77 16.46
CA ASN A 239 -5.81 -30.23 16.54
C ASN A 239 -5.26 -30.13 17.98
N ALA A 240 -5.54 -29.04 18.69
CA ALA A 240 -5.16 -28.90 20.10
C ALA A 240 -5.80 -30.00 20.96
N THR A 241 -7.09 -30.28 20.77
CA THR A 241 -7.83 -31.35 21.48
C THR A 241 -7.22 -32.73 21.21
N LYS A 242 -6.74 -32.99 19.98
CA LYS A 242 -6.04 -34.24 19.64
C LYS A 242 -4.69 -34.36 20.33
N ASN A 243 -3.94 -33.26 20.44
CA ASN A 243 -2.65 -33.24 21.12
C ASN A 243 -2.81 -33.40 22.63
N HIS A 244 -3.74 -32.67 23.25
CA HIS A 244 -4.08 -32.83 24.67
C HIS A 244 -4.46 -34.27 25.03
N LEU A 245 -5.19 -34.99 24.16
CA LEU A 245 -5.46 -36.41 24.39
C LEU A 245 -4.17 -37.24 24.44
N LYS A 246 -3.20 -36.99 23.55
CA LYS A 246 -1.91 -37.70 23.58
C LYS A 246 -1.16 -37.42 24.88
N ASP A 247 -1.13 -36.16 25.31
CA ASP A 247 -0.44 -35.73 26.52
C ASP A 247 -1.08 -36.35 27.77
N LYS A 248 -2.41 -36.31 27.87
CA LYS A 248 -3.16 -36.94 28.96
C LYS A 248 -2.97 -38.46 28.99
N LEU A 249 -2.94 -39.14 27.84
CA LEU A 249 -2.67 -40.58 27.78
C LEU A 249 -1.22 -40.91 28.20
N ALA A 250 -0.24 -40.06 27.85
CA ALA A 250 1.13 -40.21 28.30
C ALA A 250 1.27 -40.00 29.82
N ALA A 251 0.60 -38.98 30.37
CA ALA A 251 0.54 -38.71 31.81
C ALA A 251 -0.12 -39.86 32.57
N ALA A 252 -1.26 -40.38 32.09
CA ALA A 252 -1.93 -41.54 32.68
C ALA A 252 -1.05 -42.80 32.67
N LYS A 253 -0.24 -42.99 31.62
CA LYS A 253 0.72 -44.11 31.53
C LYS A 253 1.87 -43.95 32.52
N LEU A 254 2.37 -42.72 32.72
CA LEU A 254 3.42 -42.41 33.68
C LEU A 254 2.94 -42.61 35.13
N ASP A 255 1.76 -42.08 35.45
CA ASP A 255 1.11 -42.19 36.76
C ASP A 255 0.87 -43.66 37.12
N TYR A 256 0.34 -44.46 36.19
CA TYR A 256 0.19 -45.90 36.38
C TYR A 256 1.53 -46.62 36.64
N ALA A 257 2.58 -46.27 35.90
CA ALA A 257 3.91 -46.84 36.10
C ALA A 257 4.54 -46.46 37.46
N LEU A 258 4.25 -45.26 37.97
CA LEU A 258 4.67 -44.81 39.30
C LEU A 258 3.92 -45.54 40.40
N ARG A 259 2.59 -45.68 40.29
CA ARG A 259 1.76 -46.42 41.25
C ARG A 259 2.17 -47.88 41.38
N LEU A 260 2.54 -48.52 40.26
CA LEU A 260 3.11 -49.88 40.23
C LEU A 260 4.45 -50.00 40.97
N LYS A 261 5.25 -48.93 41.06
CA LYS A 261 6.53 -48.92 41.79
C LYS A 261 6.38 -48.65 43.28
N VAL A 262 5.34 -47.92 43.69
CA VAL A 262 5.13 -47.47 45.08
C VAL A 262 4.29 -48.47 45.90
N ASN A 263 3.36 -49.22 45.29
CA ASN A 263 2.51 -50.20 45.99
C ASN A 263 2.72 -51.64 45.47
N PHE A 264 3.15 -52.55 46.36
CA PHE A 264 3.29 -53.99 46.13
C PHE A 264 1.96 -54.76 46.32
N THR A 265 0.84 -54.21 45.85
CA THR A 265 -0.46 -54.91 45.88
C THR A 265 -1.15 -54.80 44.53
N LYS A 266 -1.45 -55.97 43.94
CA LYS A 266 -2.31 -56.13 42.77
C LYS A 266 -3.58 -55.30 42.98
N VAL A 267 -3.73 -54.23 42.21
CA VAL A 267 -5.02 -53.56 42.04
C VAL A 267 -5.96 -54.60 41.41
N ASP A 268 -7.02 -54.95 42.14
CA ASP A 268 -8.04 -55.90 41.72
C ASP A 268 -8.65 -55.47 40.37
N PRO A 269 -8.72 -56.32 39.33
CA PRO A 269 -9.19 -55.93 37.99
C PRO A 269 -10.63 -55.40 37.92
N ASN A 270 -11.38 -55.44 39.03
CA ASN A 270 -12.80 -55.10 39.11
C ASN A 270 -13.14 -53.87 39.99
N THR A 271 -12.16 -53.03 40.34
CA THR A 271 -12.43 -51.87 41.22
C THR A 271 -12.91 -50.64 40.44
N LYS A 272 -14.21 -50.32 40.66
CA LYS A 272 -15.00 -49.15 40.21
C LYS A 272 -15.02 -48.86 38.70
N ILE A 273 -16.07 -49.38 38.05
CA ILE A 273 -16.56 -48.82 36.79
C ILE A 273 -17.03 -47.40 37.08
N SER A 274 -16.52 -46.41 36.34
CA SER A 274 -17.06 -45.06 36.31
C SER A 274 -18.59 -45.10 36.13
N ASP A 275 -19.33 -44.69 37.16
CA ASP A 275 -20.80 -44.65 37.15
C ASP A 275 -21.30 -43.72 36.03
N ALA A 276 -20.57 -42.64 35.74
CA ALA A 276 -20.83 -41.74 34.63
C ALA A 276 -20.59 -42.41 33.28
N TYR A 277 -19.49 -43.15 33.10
CA TYR A 277 -19.23 -43.89 31.87
C TYR A 277 -20.28 -44.98 31.64
N ALA A 278 -20.68 -45.70 32.69
CA ALA A 278 -21.74 -46.70 32.63
C ALA A 278 -23.11 -46.09 32.28
N LYS A 279 -23.50 -44.98 32.95
CA LYS A 279 -24.73 -44.23 32.65
C LYS A 279 -24.75 -43.66 31.23
N LEU A 280 -23.63 -43.09 30.78
CA LEU A 280 -23.50 -42.54 29.43
C LEU A 280 -23.52 -43.63 28.36
N LYS A 281 -22.96 -44.82 28.65
CA LYS A 281 -23.00 -45.98 27.74
C LYS A 281 -24.40 -46.62 27.69
N ALA A 282 -25.12 -46.66 28.81
CA ALA A 282 -26.49 -47.18 28.90
C ALA A 282 -27.52 -46.28 28.20
N ASN A 283 -27.33 -44.95 28.21
CA ASN A 283 -28.20 -43.98 27.54
C ASN A 283 -28.00 -43.87 26.01
N ASN A 284 -27.43 -44.88 25.35
CA ASN A 284 -27.20 -44.92 23.91
C ASN A 284 -26.48 -43.65 23.39
N PHE A 285 -25.19 -43.53 23.72
CA PHE A 285 -24.30 -42.51 23.16
C PHE A 285 -24.26 -42.50 21.61
N GLU A 286 -24.71 -43.57 20.95
CA GLU A 286 -24.88 -43.65 19.50
C GLU A 286 -26.07 -42.82 18.96
N ALA A 287 -27.04 -42.45 19.81
CA ALA A 287 -28.16 -41.56 19.45
C ALA A 287 -27.74 -40.07 19.37
N LEU A 288 -26.53 -39.73 19.83
CA LEU A 288 -25.86 -38.45 19.61
C LEU A 288 -25.07 -38.43 18.29
N LYS A 289 -25.32 -39.35 17.35
CA LYS A 289 -24.84 -39.19 15.96
C LYS A 289 -25.33 -37.85 15.41
N HIS A 290 -24.48 -37.18 14.61
CA HIS A 290 -24.73 -35.85 14.03
C HIS A 290 -26.20 -35.69 13.60
N GLN A 291 -27.01 -35.06 14.47
CA GLN A 291 -28.42 -34.79 14.19
C GLN A 291 -28.52 -33.67 13.16
N ASP A 292 -29.70 -33.57 12.53
CA ASP A 292 -29.97 -32.74 11.36
C ASP A 292 -29.35 -31.32 11.48
N ILE A 293 -28.28 -31.12 10.72
CA ILE A 293 -27.32 -30.02 10.89
C ILE A 293 -27.82 -28.72 10.24
N LYS A 294 -29.04 -28.77 9.68
CA LYS A 294 -29.62 -27.67 8.89
C LYS A 294 -30.35 -26.63 9.73
N LYS A 295 -30.67 -26.93 10.99
CA LYS A 295 -31.43 -26.03 11.88
C LYS A 295 -30.59 -25.57 13.07
N LEU A 296 -30.72 -24.30 13.44
CA LEU A 296 -29.98 -23.70 14.55
C LEU A 296 -30.36 -24.35 15.89
N ASP A 297 -31.66 -24.62 16.09
CA ASP A 297 -32.19 -25.15 17.35
C ASP A 297 -31.73 -26.59 17.62
N THR A 298 -31.62 -27.42 16.58
CA THR A 298 -31.12 -28.80 16.72
C THR A 298 -29.64 -28.83 17.08
N CYS A 299 -28.84 -27.92 16.52
CA CYS A 299 -27.43 -27.80 16.88
C CYS A 299 -27.22 -27.26 18.30
N LYS A 300 -28.03 -26.29 18.74
CA LYS A 300 -28.01 -25.78 20.13
C LYS A 300 -28.35 -26.88 21.14
N LEU A 301 -29.42 -27.64 20.89
CA LEU A 301 -29.81 -28.78 21.73
C LEU A 301 -28.72 -29.87 21.77
N GLY A 302 -28.06 -30.13 20.64
CA GLY A 302 -26.93 -31.05 20.56
C GLY A 302 -25.71 -30.58 21.37
N LEU A 303 -25.43 -29.26 21.37
CA LEU A 303 -24.37 -28.66 22.16
C LEU A 303 -24.67 -28.75 23.67
N GLU A 304 -25.91 -28.47 24.08
CA GLU A 304 -26.36 -28.56 25.47
C GLU A 304 -26.20 -29.99 26.00
N LYS A 305 -26.75 -30.99 25.31
CA LYS A 305 -26.63 -32.41 25.67
C LYS A 305 -25.18 -32.90 25.74
N THR A 306 -24.32 -32.44 24.82
CA THR A 306 -22.90 -32.81 24.85
C THR A 306 -22.10 -32.06 25.92
N THR A 307 -22.58 -30.92 26.39
CA THR A 307 -21.99 -30.18 27.51
C THR A 307 -22.37 -30.83 28.84
N GLU A 308 -23.65 -31.17 29.03
CA GLU A 308 -24.12 -31.93 30.20
C GLU A 308 -23.37 -33.25 30.37
N ALA A 309 -23.20 -34.01 29.27
CA ALA A 309 -22.44 -35.26 29.29
C ALA A 309 -20.96 -35.06 29.64
N TYR A 310 -20.35 -33.94 29.24
CA TYR A 310 -18.96 -33.61 29.53
C TYR A 310 -18.79 -33.22 31.00
N ASP A 311 -19.72 -32.42 31.55
CA ASP A 311 -19.71 -32.00 32.95
C ASP A 311 -19.91 -33.18 33.90
N LEU A 312 -20.77 -34.14 33.52
CA LEU A 312 -20.93 -35.40 34.26
C LEU A 312 -19.62 -36.22 34.33
N LEU A 313 -18.83 -36.24 33.24
CA LEU A 313 -17.55 -36.96 33.16
C LEU A 313 -16.39 -36.27 33.87
N THR A 314 -16.46 -34.95 34.07
CA THR A 314 -15.40 -34.17 34.72
C THR A 314 -15.57 -34.08 36.23
N ARG A 315 -16.79 -34.29 36.75
CA ARG A 315 -17.09 -34.31 38.19
C ARG A 315 -16.72 -35.61 38.90
N GLU A 316 -16.37 -36.66 38.17
CA GLU A 316 -15.96 -37.93 38.79
C GLU A 316 -14.56 -37.87 39.36
N ASP A 317 -14.41 -38.40 40.58
CA ASP A 317 -13.11 -38.60 41.20
C ASP A 317 -12.37 -39.78 40.52
N ARG A 318 -11.19 -39.48 39.97
CA ARG A 318 -10.40 -40.40 39.13
C ARG A 318 -9.23 -41.04 39.91
N THR A 319 -9.13 -40.82 41.22
CA THR A 319 -8.01 -41.32 42.05
C THR A 319 -7.92 -42.84 42.07
N ASP A 320 -9.06 -43.54 42.01
CA ASP A 320 -9.15 -45.00 42.20
C ASP A 320 -9.27 -45.79 40.87
N PHE A 321 -9.20 -45.14 39.71
CA PHE A 321 -9.50 -45.78 38.42
C PHE A 321 -8.38 -46.69 37.93
N SER A 322 -8.75 -47.80 37.27
CA SER A 322 -7.81 -48.63 36.53
C SER A 322 -7.25 -47.90 35.30
N TYR A 323 -6.03 -48.23 34.86
CA TYR A 323 -5.42 -47.64 33.66
C TYR A 323 -6.31 -47.80 32.42
N THR A 324 -6.98 -48.95 32.27
CA THR A 324 -7.85 -49.19 31.12
C THR A 324 -9.12 -48.32 31.13
N GLU A 325 -9.62 -47.95 32.30
CA GLU A 325 -10.80 -47.09 32.46
C GLU A 325 -10.46 -45.61 32.32
N LEU A 326 -9.31 -45.18 32.86
CA LEU A 326 -8.74 -43.86 32.59
C LEU A 326 -8.61 -43.61 31.08
N VAL A 327 -8.04 -44.57 30.34
CA VAL A 327 -7.92 -44.46 28.87
C VAL A 327 -9.30 -44.39 28.18
N LYS A 328 -10.31 -45.14 28.65
CA LYS A 328 -11.67 -45.09 28.10
C LYS A 328 -12.34 -43.74 28.38
N CYS A 329 -12.21 -43.20 29.59
CA CYS A 329 -12.75 -41.90 29.98
C CYS A 329 -12.09 -40.77 29.19
N GLU A 330 -10.76 -40.76 29.06
CA GLU A 330 -10.04 -39.73 28.29
C GLU A 330 -10.41 -39.74 26.80
N LYS A 331 -10.58 -40.94 26.21
CA LYS A 331 -11.07 -41.06 24.82
C LYS A 331 -12.50 -40.55 24.68
N LEU A 332 -13.37 -40.80 25.65
CA LEU A 332 -14.76 -40.34 25.65
C LEU A 332 -14.85 -38.82 25.83
N GLU A 333 -14.05 -38.26 26.75
CA GLU A 333 -13.91 -36.82 26.98
C GLU A 333 -13.45 -36.10 25.70
N CYS A 334 -12.44 -36.64 25.01
CA CYS A 334 -11.98 -36.13 23.72
C CYS A 334 -13.06 -36.23 22.64
N LYS A 335 -13.84 -37.32 22.59
CA LYS A 335 -14.95 -37.50 21.64
C LYS A 335 -16.05 -36.46 21.89
N LEU A 336 -16.43 -36.23 23.13
CA LEU A 336 -17.40 -35.20 23.52
C LEU A 336 -16.94 -33.80 23.13
N LYS A 337 -15.69 -33.46 23.43
CA LYS A 337 -15.12 -32.15 23.09
C LYS A 337 -15.07 -31.90 21.58
N LYS A 338 -14.75 -32.94 20.79
CA LYS A 338 -14.85 -32.89 19.31
C LYS A 338 -16.29 -32.66 18.83
N MET A 339 -17.28 -33.31 19.46
CA MET A 339 -18.69 -33.13 19.12
C MET A 339 -19.19 -31.73 19.50
N GLN A 340 -18.80 -31.19 20.66
CA GLN A 340 -19.08 -29.80 21.04
C GLN A 340 -18.49 -28.81 20.03
N LEU A 341 -17.23 -29.00 19.61
CA LEU A 341 -16.58 -28.17 18.59
C LEU A 341 -17.33 -28.26 17.24
N TYR A 342 -17.79 -29.44 16.86
CA TYR A 342 -18.62 -29.64 15.67
C TYR A 342 -19.94 -28.87 15.75
N TYR A 343 -20.69 -28.99 16.86
CA TYR A 343 -21.95 -28.24 17.02
C TYR A 343 -21.71 -26.72 17.07
N LYS A 344 -20.66 -26.26 17.77
CA LYS A 344 -20.26 -24.83 17.78
C LYS A 344 -19.96 -24.30 16.38
N TYR A 345 -19.26 -25.09 15.55
CA TYR A 345 -18.99 -24.72 14.16
C TYR A 345 -20.27 -24.48 13.36
N PHE A 346 -21.24 -25.41 13.41
CA PHE A 346 -22.49 -25.27 12.67
C PHE A 346 -23.40 -24.18 13.22
N ILE A 347 -23.49 -24.01 14.54
CA ILE A 347 -24.22 -22.88 15.16
C ILE A 347 -23.67 -21.56 14.61
N ASN A 348 -22.35 -21.40 14.64
CA ASN A 348 -21.72 -20.18 14.17
C ASN A 348 -21.93 -19.94 12.66
N ILE A 349 -21.77 -20.97 11.82
CA ILE A 349 -22.02 -20.85 10.37
C ILE A 349 -23.48 -20.49 10.07
N LEU A 350 -24.44 -21.14 10.72
CA LEU A 350 -25.86 -20.86 10.49
C LEU A 350 -26.21 -19.44 10.93
N THR A 351 -25.67 -18.98 12.07
CA THR A 351 -25.87 -17.62 12.58
C THR A 351 -25.29 -16.57 11.62
N ILE A 352 -24.06 -16.79 11.12
CA ILE A 352 -23.43 -15.94 10.10
C ILE A 352 -24.26 -15.92 8.83
N LYS A 353 -24.72 -17.08 8.37
CA LYS A 353 -25.55 -17.20 7.17
C LYS A 353 -26.85 -16.42 7.30
N GLU A 354 -27.55 -16.49 8.44
CA GLU A 354 -28.77 -15.71 8.67
C GLU A 354 -28.51 -14.20 8.68
N LYS A 355 -27.42 -13.75 9.31
CA LYS A 355 -27.01 -12.34 9.34
C LYS A 355 -26.71 -11.81 7.93
N TYR A 356 -25.76 -12.45 7.24
CA TYR A 356 -25.24 -11.94 5.97
C TYR A 356 -26.17 -12.19 4.78
N THR A 357 -27.05 -13.19 4.80
CA THR A 357 -28.03 -13.34 3.71
C THR A 357 -28.95 -12.13 3.58
N LYS A 358 -29.35 -11.53 4.71
CA LYS A 358 -30.15 -10.29 4.73
C LYS A 358 -29.33 -9.08 4.26
N GLU A 359 -28.11 -8.92 4.76
CA GLU A 359 -27.21 -7.81 4.37
C GLU A 359 -26.82 -7.88 2.88
N ILE A 360 -26.47 -9.07 2.37
CA ILE A 360 -26.13 -9.27 0.96
C ILE A 360 -27.36 -9.00 0.07
N ALA A 361 -28.56 -9.46 0.47
CA ALA A 361 -29.77 -9.23 -0.31
C ALA A 361 -30.14 -7.74 -0.40
N THR A 362 -30.08 -7.02 0.73
CA THR A 362 -30.34 -5.57 0.78
C THR A 362 -29.31 -4.81 -0.07
N ALA A 363 -28.01 -5.10 0.10
CA ALA A 363 -26.95 -4.50 -0.69
C ALA A 363 -27.06 -4.82 -2.20
N LYS A 364 -27.45 -6.05 -2.56
CA LYS A 364 -27.67 -6.46 -3.97
C LYS A 364 -28.81 -5.69 -4.62
N ASN A 365 -29.89 -5.45 -3.88
CA ASN A 365 -31.03 -4.70 -4.36
C ASN A 365 -30.67 -3.22 -4.56
N ALA A 366 -29.95 -2.62 -3.61
CA ALA A 366 -29.41 -1.27 -3.75
C ALA A 366 -28.49 -1.15 -4.99
N TYR A 367 -27.57 -2.10 -5.20
CA TYR A 367 -26.72 -2.15 -6.39
C TYR A 367 -27.53 -2.27 -7.69
N LYS A 368 -28.55 -3.14 -7.74
CA LYS A 368 -29.41 -3.27 -8.92
C LYS A 368 -30.16 -1.97 -9.24
N LEU A 369 -30.68 -1.28 -8.23
CA LEU A 369 -31.37 -0.01 -8.38
C LEU A 369 -30.44 1.05 -8.98
N GLU A 370 -29.25 1.24 -8.40
CA GLU A 370 -28.27 2.20 -8.91
C GLU A 370 -27.75 1.82 -10.29
N LYS A 371 -27.63 0.53 -10.59
CA LYS A 371 -27.26 0.05 -11.93
C LYS A 371 -28.33 0.38 -12.97
N ALA A 372 -29.62 0.23 -12.64
CA ALA A 372 -30.70 0.61 -13.53
C ALA A 372 -30.72 2.13 -13.76
N LYS A 373 -30.57 2.93 -12.70
CA LYS A 373 -30.42 4.39 -12.80
C LYS A 373 -29.24 4.80 -13.68
N PHE A 374 -28.08 4.15 -13.53
CA PHE A 374 -26.91 4.39 -14.35
C PHE A 374 -27.15 4.04 -15.82
N ILE A 375 -27.75 2.88 -16.12
CA ILE A 375 -28.04 2.45 -17.51
C ILE A 375 -28.96 3.46 -18.20
N ASN A 376 -30.00 3.94 -17.50
CA ASN A 376 -30.90 4.96 -18.03
C ASN A 376 -30.16 6.29 -18.26
N LYS A 377 -29.40 6.76 -17.27
CA LYS A 377 -28.50 7.93 -17.40
C LYS A 377 -27.43 7.76 -18.48
N PHE A 378 -27.07 6.54 -18.88
CA PHE A 378 -26.04 6.29 -19.89
C PHE A 378 -26.63 6.27 -21.32
N LYS A 379 -27.84 5.72 -21.49
CA LYS A 379 -28.51 5.61 -22.80
C LYS A 379 -28.99 6.98 -23.32
N ASP A 380 -29.56 7.78 -22.44
CA ASP A 380 -30.25 9.03 -22.80
C ASP A 380 -29.36 10.27 -22.71
N ASN A 381 -28.04 10.08 -22.59
CA ASN A 381 -27.11 11.17 -22.33
C ASN A 381 -26.35 11.60 -23.58
N ASP A 382 -26.88 12.63 -24.23
CA ASP A 382 -26.30 13.21 -25.44
C ASP A 382 -24.94 13.86 -25.20
N THR A 383 -24.71 14.43 -24.01
CA THR A 383 -23.40 14.97 -23.65
C THR A 383 -22.32 13.88 -23.61
N LEU A 384 -22.65 12.66 -23.16
CA LEU A 384 -21.71 11.55 -23.15
C LEU A 384 -21.38 11.05 -24.56
N LYS A 385 -22.40 10.89 -25.41
CA LYS A 385 -22.23 10.52 -26.84
C LYS A 385 -21.33 11.55 -27.54
N ARG A 386 -21.54 12.83 -27.24
CA ARG A 386 -20.74 13.94 -27.78
C ARG A 386 -19.28 13.86 -27.32
N LEU A 387 -19.04 13.77 -26.01
CA LEU A 387 -17.68 13.66 -25.46
C LEU A 387 -16.93 12.44 -26.03
N LYS A 388 -17.62 11.31 -26.24
CA LYS A 388 -17.03 10.13 -26.90
C LYS A 388 -16.63 10.41 -28.36
N ARG A 389 -17.48 11.11 -29.13
CA ARG A 389 -17.15 11.55 -30.50
C ARG A 389 -15.96 12.52 -30.50
N ASN A 390 -15.91 13.44 -29.54
CA ASN A 390 -14.83 14.41 -29.40
C ASN A 390 -13.45 13.73 -29.25
N VAL A 391 -13.35 12.70 -28.40
CA VAL A 391 -12.10 11.92 -28.21
C VAL A 391 -11.63 11.25 -29.51
N SER A 392 -12.56 10.85 -30.39
CA SER A 392 -12.23 10.16 -31.64
C SER A 392 -11.89 11.09 -32.81
N VAL A 393 -12.53 12.27 -32.88
CA VAL A 393 -12.54 13.10 -34.11
C VAL A 393 -11.66 14.34 -33.98
N LEU A 394 -11.65 15.01 -32.83
CA LEU A 394 -11.12 16.38 -32.73
C LEU A 394 -9.60 16.48 -32.91
N SER A 395 -8.82 15.47 -32.49
CA SER A 395 -7.37 15.46 -32.73
C SER A 395 -7.02 15.32 -34.21
N THR A 396 -7.78 14.53 -34.96
CA THR A 396 -7.62 14.37 -36.41
C THR A 396 -8.02 15.65 -37.15
N TYR A 397 -9.11 16.29 -36.72
CA TYR A 397 -9.55 17.58 -37.25
C TYR A 397 -8.48 18.67 -37.02
N ALA A 398 -7.96 18.79 -35.81
CA ALA A 398 -6.91 19.74 -35.46
C ALA A 398 -5.62 19.58 -36.30
N TYR A 399 -5.24 18.32 -36.59
CA TYR A 399 -4.09 18.04 -37.46
C TYR A 399 -4.34 18.50 -38.90
N LYS A 400 -5.54 18.23 -39.44
CA LYS A 400 -5.91 18.62 -40.80
C LYS A 400 -5.90 20.14 -40.96
N GLU A 401 -6.50 20.87 -40.03
CA GLU A 401 -6.50 22.33 -39.96
C GLU A 401 -5.08 22.93 -39.93
N PHE A 402 -4.20 22.36 -39.10
CA PHE A 402 -2.81 22.80 -39.05
C PHE A 402 -2.09 22.54 -40.38
N LYS A 403 -2.25 21.33 -40.95
CA LYS A 403 -1.54 20.93 -42.17
C LYS A 403 -1.97 21.73 -43.39
N GLN A 404 -3.25 22.05 -43.48
CA GLN A 404 -3.79 22.89 -44.55
C GLN A 404 -3.16 24.30 -44.51
N LEU A 405 -3.17 24.95 -43.33
CA LEU A 405 -2.57 26.28 -43.17
C LEU A 405 -1.05 26.26 -43.40
N GLU A 406 -0.35 25.21 -42.96
CA GLU A 406 1.08 25.05 -43.20
C GLU A 406 1.38 24.96 -44.71
N GLN A 407 0.60 24.19 -45.46
CA GLN A 407 0.75 24.06 -46.92
C GLN A 407 0.50 25.39 -47.64
N GLU A 408 -0.60 26.09 -47.29
CA GLU A 408 -0.94 27.39 -47.87
C GLU A 408 0.21 28.40 -47.70
N LEU A 409 0.75 28.53 -46.49
CA LEU A 409 1.86 29.45 -46.20
C LEU A 409 3.17 29.00 -46.86
N PHE A 410 3.47 27.70 -46.89
CA PHE A 410 4.75 27.22 -47.45
C PHE A 410 4.80 27.37 -48.98
N THR A 411 3.66 27.21 -49.66
CA THR A 411 3.52 27.47 -51.08
C THR A 411 3.56 28.98 -51.37
N GLN A 412 2.92 29.81 -50.55
CA GLN A 412 2.94 31.27 -50.72
C GLN A 412 4.36 31.85 -50.65
N PHE A 413 5.19 31.36 -49.73
CA PHE A 413 6.53 31.92 -49.44
C PHE A 413 7.70 31.06 -49.96
N ASN A 414 7.44 30.01 -50.75
CA ASN A 414 8.46 29.11 -51.33
C ASN A 414 9.52 28.60 -50.31
N ILE A 415 9.09 28.33 -49.08
CA ILE A 415 9.96 27.95 -47.96
C ILE A 415 10.83 26.70 -48.24
N PRO A 416 10.33 25.63 -48.89
CA PRO A 416 11.15 24.44 -49.14
C PRO A 416 12.39 24.72 -50.00
N GLU A 417 12.28 25.59 -51.00
CA GLU A 417 13.40 25.97 -51.85
C GLU A 417 14.37 26.91 -51.14
N LEU A 418 13.83 27.83 -50.33
CA LEU A 418 14.61 28.80 -49.57
C LEU A 418 15.50 28.10 -48.52
N ILE A 419 14.97 27.11 -47.80
CA ILE A 419 15.75 26.29 -46.85
C ILE A 419 16.85 25.50 -47.57
N LYS A 420 16.60 25.01 -48.79
CA LYS A 420 17.59 24.25 -49.57
C LYS A 420 18.75 25.14 -50.01
N LYS A 421 18.45 26.32 -50.57
CA LYS A 421 19.45 27.31 -50.99
C LYS A 421 20.28 27.83 -49.81
N ASP A 422 19.65 28.08 -48.67
CA ASP A 422 20.32 28.61 -47.48
C ASP A 422 21.33 27.62 -46.87
N LYS A 423 21.05 26.31 -46.92
CA LYS A 423 22.01 25.30 -46.44
C LYS A 423 23.31 25.25 -47.25
N GLU A 424 23.26 25.60 -48.53
CA GLU A 424 24.39 25.55 -49.45
C GLU A 424 25.18 26.88 -49.44
N THR A 425 24.48 28.01 -49.33
CA THR A 425 25.06 29.34 -49.58
C THR A 425 24.95 30.30 -48.40
N LYS A 426 24.25 29.95 -47.31
CA LYS A 426 23.93 30.85 -46.18
C LYS A 426 23.34 32.19 -46.63
N CYS A 427 22.49 32.15 -47.65
CA CYS A 427 21.95 33.31 -48.34
C CYS A 427 20.86 34.07 -47.56
N VAL A 428 20.32 33.50 -46.48
CA VAL A 428 19.30 34.17 -45.65
C VAL A 428 19.95 35.02 -44.56
N ASP A 429 19.49 36.27 -44.45
CA ASP A 429 19.98 37.27 -43.50
C ASP A 429 19.44 37.02 -42.07
N PHE A 430 20.02 36.00 -41.41
CA PHE A 430 19.85 35.72 -40.00
C PHE A 430 20.98 36.36 -39.18
N SER A 431 20.61 37.02 -38.08
CA SER A 431 21.56 37.48 -37.06
C SER A 431 22.30 36.31 -36.39
N ASP A 432 23.43 36.60 -35.75
CA ASP A 432 24.21 35.57 -35.04
C ASP A 432 23.42 34.89 -33.91
N GLU A 433 22.50 35.61 -33.27
CA GLU A 433 21.59 35.05 -32.26
C GLU A 433 20.56 34.10 -32.86
N GLU A 434 19.95 34.47 -33.98
CA GLU A 434 19.00 33.61 -34.71
C GLU A 434 19.70 32.34 -35.23
N ARG A 435 20.94 32.46 -35.72
CA ARG A 435 21.74 31.29 -36.14
C ARG A 435 22.06 30.36 -34.98
N LYS A 436 22.38 30.91 -33.79
CA LYS A 436 22.54 30.11 -32.56
C LYS A 436 21.26 29.40 -32.16
N GLN A 437 20.10 30.07 -32.25
CA GLN A 437 18.79 29.47 -31.98
C GLN A 437 18.44 28.33 -32.96
N ILE A 438 18.70 28.52 -34.26
CA ILE A 438 18.53 27.47 -35.27
C ILE A 438 19.42 26.27 -34.95
N LEU A 439 20.68 26.52 -34.55
CA LEU A 439 21.61 25.46 -34.14
C LEU A 439 21.08 24.70 -32.90
N GLU A 440 20.50 25.42 -31.93
CA GLU A 440 19.91 24.82 -30.74
C GLU A 440 18.68 23.96 -31.05
N TYR A 441 17.76 24.44 -31.88
CA TYR A 441 16.63 23.63 -32.36
C TYR A 441 17.12 22.41 -33.14
N SER A 442 18.15 22.57 -33.97
CA SER A 442 18.73 21.49 -34.77
C SER A 442 19.28 20.34 -33.91
N LYS A 443 19.71 20.59 -32.66
CA LYS A 443 20.12 19.53 -31.72
C LYS A 443 19.00 18.53 -31.41
N ASN A 444 17.74 18.93 -31.55
CA ASN A 444 16.58 18.06 -31.35
C ASN A 444 16.14 17.33 -32.63
N ILE A 445 16.71 17.67 -33.79
CA ILE A 445 16.47 16.98 -35.07
C ILE A 445 17.39 15.77 -35.19
N ILE A 446 17.14 14.77 -34.35
CA ILE A 446 17.94 13.56 -34.27
C ILE A 446 17.13 12.32 -34.65
N SER A 447 17.84 11.26 -35.05
CA SER A 447 17.22 9.96 -35.27
C SER A 447 16.74 9.36 -33.96
N LEU A 448 15.75 8.46 -34.03
CA LEU A 448 15.24 7.78 -32.83
C LEU A 448 16.33 7.01 -32.07
N LYS A 449 17.26 6.37 -32.81
CA LYS A 449 18.42 5.68 -32.22
C LYS A 449 19.31 6.63 -31.42
N LYS A 450 19.56 7.84 -31.94
CA LYS A 450 20.36 8.87 -31.25
C LYS A 450 19.60 9.47 -30.06
N ALA A 451 18.29 9.64 -30.16
CA ALA A 451 17.45 10.08 -29.04
C ALA A 451 17.50 9.08 -27.87
N ILE A 452 17.37 7.78 -28.15
CA ILE A 452 17.52 6.72 -27.14
C ILE A 452 18.90 6.79 -26.49
N HIS A 453 19.96 6.90 -27.29
CA HIS A 453 21.32 6.96 -26.78
C HIS A 453 21.54 8.16 -25.84
N ASN A 454 21.09 9.35 -26.23
CA ASN A 454 21.22 10.56 -25.42
C ASN A 454 20.48 10.42 -24.07
N GLU A 455 19.29 9.82 -24.07
CA GLU A 455 18.48 9.65 -22.85
C GLU A 455 19.07 8.59 -21.92
N VAL A 456 19.65 7.52 -22.47
CA VAL A 456 20.41 6.54 -21.69
C VAL A 456 21.63 7.19 -21.04
N LEU A 457 22.39 8.01 -21.79
CA LEU A 457 23.55 8.73 -21.24
C LEU A 457 23.16 9.75 -20.17
N GLU A 458 22.09 10.52 -20.39
CA GLU A 458 21.58 11.49 -19.42
C GLU A 458 21.27 10.81 -18.08
N VAL A 459 20.53 9.71 -18.12
CA VAL A 459 20.14 8.96 -16.92
C VAL A 459 21.34 8.25 -16.30
N ALA A 460 22.20 7.65 -17.12
CA ALA A 460 23.41 6.98 -16.63
C ALA A 460 24.36 7.95 -15.92
N ASN A 461 24.42 9.21 -16.36
CA ASN A 461 25.17 10.26 -15.68
C ASN A 461 24.54 10.60 -14.33
N LYS A 462 23.22 10.84 -14.30
CA LYS A 462 22.48 11.16 -13.07
C LYS A 462 22.62 10.09 -11.99
N VAL A 463 22.60 8.81 -12.38
CA VAL A 463 22.70 7.68 -11.45
C VAL A 463 24.13 7.18 -11.24
N GLU A 464 25.13 7.86 -11.81
CA GLU A 464 26.58 7.60 -11.67
C GLU A 464 27.01 6.19 -12.14
N ILE A 465 26.47 5.72 -13.28
CA ILE A 465 26.80 4.40 -13.85
C ILE A 465 27.44 4.47 -15.24
N LEU A 466 27.84 5.65 -15.72
CA LEU A 466 28.49 5.83 -17.02
C LEU A 466 29.66 4.85 -17.27
N PRO A 467 30.59 4.62 -16.32
CA PRO A 467 31.75 3.75 -16.57
C PRO A 467 31.38 2.26 -16.73
N ILE A 468 30.19 1.85 -16.32
CA ILE A 468 29.76 0.44 -16.30
C ILE A 468 28.72 0.10 -17.37
N LEU A 469 28.38 1.04 -18.28
CA LEU A 469 27.34 0.86 -19.30
C LEU A 469 27.54 -0.38 -20.19
N GLN A 470 28.78 -0.77 -20.46
CA GLN A 470 29.10 -1.93 -21.30
C GLN A 470 29.19 -3.25 -20.51
N LYS A 471 29.19 -3.19 -19.16
CA LYS A 471 29.23 -4.39 -18.32
C LYS A 471 27.89 -5.12 -18.35
N LYS A 472 27.90 -6.40 -17.99
CA LYS A 472 26.69 -7.20 -17.74
C LYS A 472 26.33 -7.17 -16.25
N PRO A 473 25.04 -7.32 -15.88
CA PRO A 473 24.60 -7.28 -14.48
C PRO A 473 25.36 -8.21 -13.53
N THR A 474 25.77 -9.40 -13.99
CA THR A 474 26.52 -10.39 -13.21
C THR A 474 27.90 -9.91 -12.74
N ARG A 475 28.42 -8.82 -13.30
CA ARG A 475 29.73 -8.23 -12.96
C ARG A 475 29.62 -6.96 -12.10
N LEU A 476 28.44 -6.69 -11.53
CA LEU A 476 28.14 -5.49 -10.77
C LEU A 476 27.89 -5.81 -9.30
N SER A 477 28.26 -4.89 -8.40
CA SER A 477 27.87 -4.98 -6.98
C SER A 477 26.36 -4.78 -6.80
N GLY A 478 25.79 -5.19 -5.66
CA GLY A 478 24.36 -5.01 -5.37
C GLY A 478 23.90 -3.56 -5.52
N GLY A 479 24.64 -2.61 -4.95
CA GLY A 479 24.34 -1.18 -5.09
C GLY A 479 24.40 -0.67 -6.54
N GLN A 480 25.34 -1.17 -7.35
CA GLN A 480 25.38 -0.87 -8.78
C GLN A 480 24.19 -1.46 -9.53
N GLN A 481 23.81 -2.72 -9.25
CA GLN A 481 22.63 -3.34 -9.84
C GLN A 481 21.36 -2.57 -9.50
N GLN A 482 21.23 -2.07 -8.27
CA GLN A 482 20.12 -1.23 -7.86
C GLN A 482 20.07 0.09 -8.63
N ARG A 483 21.21 0.76 -8.79
CA ARG A 483 21.31 1.99 -9.60
C ARG A 483 20.87 1.74 -11.05
N VAL A 484 21.25 0.60 -11.64
CA VAL A 484 20.81 0.20 -12.99
C VAL A 484 19.29 -0.07 -13.03
N ALA A 485 18.73 -0.72 -12.01
CA ALA A 485 17.29 -0.97 -11.93
C ALA A 485 16.48 0.33 -11.84
N ILE A 486 16.95 1.28 -11.03
CA ILE A 486 16.35 2.62 -10.91
C ILE A 486 16.51 3.40 -12.22
N ALA A 487 17.71 3.41 -12.82
CA ALA A 487 17.96 4.02 -14.12
C ALA A 487 16.96 3.54 -15.18
N ARG A 488 16.74 2.21 -15.23
CA ARG A 488 15.76 1.59 -16.13
C ARG A 488 14.33 2.02 -15.82
N ALA A 489 13.96 2.18 -14.55
CA ALA A 489 12.62 2.64 -14.15
C ALA A 489 12.37 4.12 -14.51
N ILE A 490 13.39 4.98 -14.39
CA ILE A 490 13.26 6.43 -14.58
C ILE A 490 13.55 6.90 -16.01
N VAL A 491 14.15 6.08 -16.88
CA VAL A 491 14.53 6.47 -18.26
C VAL A 491 13.36 7.00 -19.09
N LYS A 492 12.14 6.56 -18.80
CA LYS A 492 10.91 7.04 -19.45
C LYS A 492 10.41 8.39 -18.92
N LYS A 493 11.07 8.95 -17.90
CA LYS A 493 10.65 10.14 -17.15
C LYS A 493 9.20 9.99 -16.65
N PRO A 494 8.88 8.90 -15.89
CA PRO A 494 7.53 8.68 -15.38
C PRO A 494 7.17 9.74 -14.34
N LYS A 495 5.89 10.07 -14.23
CA LYS A 495 5.38 11.00 -13.19
C LYS A 495 5.31 10.35 -11.80
N ILE A 496 5.13 9.04 -11.78
CA ILE A 496 4.97 8.21 -10.58
C ILE A 496 6.02 7.10 -10.63
N LEU A 497 6.74 6.93 -9.53
CA LEU A 497 7.73 5.88 -9.31
C LEU A 497 7.33 5.03 -8.10
N LEU A 498 7.24 3.73 -8.29
CA LEU A 498 6.91 2.78 -7.23
C LEU A 498 8.17 1.96 -6.91
N MET A 499 8.46 1.77 -5.63
CA MET A 499 9.59 0.95 -5.18
C MET A 499 9.13 -0.03 -4.10
N ASP A 500 9.33 -1.32 -4.34
CA ASP A 500 8.98 -2.40 -3.42
C ASP A 500 10.23 -2.98 -2.76
N GLU A 501 10.44 -2.66 -1.48
CA GLU A 501 11.62 -3.06 -0.68
C GLU A 501 12.96 -2.99 -1.43
N PRO A 502 13.28 -1.86 -2.10
CA PRO A 502 14.39 -1.81 -3.05
C PRO A 502 15.77 -1.99 -2.39
N LEU A 503 15.86 -1.86 -1.06
CA LEU A 503 17.11 -1.90 -0.28
C LEU A 503 17.31 -3.20 0.50
N SER A 504 16.34 -4.12 0.50
CA SER A 504 16.38 -5.32 1.36
C SER A 504 17.57 -6.22 1.08
N ASN A 505 18.03 -6.25 -0.17
CA ASN A 505 19.11 -7.10 -0.67
C ASN A 505 20.50 -6.47 -0.51
N LEU A 506 20.62 -5.30 0.12
CA LEU A 506 21.89 -4.61 0.36
C LEU A 506 22.39 -4.77 1.80
N ASP A 507 23.71 -4.68 1.96
CA ASP A 507 24.37 -4.56 3.27
C ASP A 507 24.08 -3.22 3.94
N ALA A 508 24.16 -3.17 5.28
CA ALA A 508 23.81 -1.99 6.08
C ALA A 508 24.50 -0.68 5.61
N LYS A 509 25.83 -0.71 5.37
CA LYS A 509 26.58 0.48 4.90
C LYS A 509 26.11 0.95 3.52
N LEU A 510 25.81 0.02 2.61
CA LEU A 510 25.31 0.33 1.26
C LEU A 510 23.87 0.83 1.31
N ARG A 511 23.05 0.38 2.25
CA ARG A 511 21.69 0.91 2.43
C ARG A 511 21.72 2.40 2.74
N ILE A 512 22.54 2.83 3.71
CA ILE A 512 22.60 4.25 4.13
C ILE A 512 22.94 5.17 2.95
N SER A 513 24.01 4.87 2.20
CA SER A 513 24.41 5.69 1.06
C SER A 513 23.39 5.64 -0.08
N THR A 514 22.77 4.49 -0.31
CA THR A 514 21.77 4.33 -1.38
C THR A 514 20.44 5.03 -1.03
N ARG A 515 20.04 5.07 0.25
CA ARG A 515 18.89 5.86 0.73
C ARG A 515 19.05 7.34 0.40
N GLN A 516 20.20 7.91 0.78
CA GLN A 516 20.52 9.32 0.52
C GLN A 516 20.48 9.62 -0.97
N TRP A 517 21.14 8.77 -1.76
CA TRP A 517 21.15 8.89 -3.21
C TRP A 517 19.75 8.78 -3.86
N ILE A 518 18.89 7.87 -3.39
CA ILE A 518 17.48 7.79 -3.86
C ILE A 518 16.75 9.10 -3.58
N ARG A 519 16.93 9.69 -2.39
CA ARG A 519 16.30 10.94 -1.99
C ARG A 519 16.76 12.12 -2.85
N GLU A 520 18.05 12.20 -3.16
CA GLU A 520 18.62 13.23 -4.04
C GLU A 520 18.08 13.12 -5.46
N ILE A 521 18.03 11.91 -6.02
CA ILE A 521 17.46 11.66 -7.34
C ILE A 521 15.97 11.98 -7.39
N GLN A 522 15.21 11.60 -6.37
CA GLN A 522 13.79 11.90 -6.29
C GLN A 522 13.54 13.41 -6.25
N LYS A 523 14.29 14.15 -5.41
CA LYS A 523 14.19 15.61 -5.32
C LYS A 523 14.61 16.31 -6.61
N SER A 524 15.73 15.92 -7.20
CA SER A 524 16.24 16.55 -8.44
C SER A 524 15.31 16.33 -9.64
N LEU A 525 14.58 15.21 -9.68
CA LEU A 525 13.63 14.91 -10.76
C LEU A 525 12.19 15.35 -10.46
N GLY A 526 11.84 15.65 -9.20
CA GLY A 526 10.49 16.01 -8.79
C GLY A 526 9.45 14.90 -9.02
N ILE A 527 9.88 13.64 -9.06
CA ILE A 527 9.00 12.50 -9.33
C ILE A 527 8.23 12.15 -8.05
N THR A 528 6.93 11.88 -8.20
CA THR A 528 6.11 11.36 -7.10
C THR A 528 6.53 9.91 -6.83
N THR A 529 6.97 9.60 -5.62
CA THR A 529 7.52 8.29 -5.31
C THR A 529 6.74 7.62 -4.18
N VAL A 530 6.34 6.35 -4.39
CA VAL A 530 5.82 5.48 -3.34
C VAL A 530 6.88 4.44 -3.02
N PHE A 531 7.32 4.41 -1.77
CA PHE A 531 8.38 3.53 -1.28
C PHE A 531 7.78 2.54 -0.28
N VAL A 532 8.09 1.25 -0.38
CA VAL A 532 7.64 0.24 0.58
C VAL A 532 8.84 -0.29 1.34
N THR A 533 8.72 -0.34 2.67
CA THR A 533 9.73 -0.95 3.53
C THR A 533 9.11 -1.49 4.82
N HIS A 534 9.81 -2.42 5.44
CA HIS A 534 9.57 -2.84 6.82
C HIS A 534 10.53 -2.16 7.81
N ASP A 535 11.56 -1.47 7.32
CA ASP A 535 12.56 -0.77 8.11
C ASP A 535 12.10 0.67 8.42
N GLN A 536 11.94 0.96 9.70
CA GLN A 536 11.54 2.29 10.16
C GLN A 536 12.62 3.36 9.91
N GLU A 537 13.91 3.03 9.95
CA GLU A 537 14.98 4.02 9.71
C GLU A 537 14.93 4.49 8.26
N GLU A 538 14.61 3.59 7.33
CA GLU A 538 14.40 3.93 5.92
C GLU A 538 13.23 4.90 5.80
N ALA A 539 12.07 4.55 6.36
CA ALA A 539 10.89 5.40 6.31
C ALA A 539 11.14 6.78 6.95
N MET A 540 11.83 6.85 8.09
CA MET A 540 12.07 8.09 8.80
C MET A 540 13.08 9.02 8.11
N SER A 541 14.08 8.44 7.41
CA SER A 541 15.19 9.22 6.84
C SER A 541 14.91 9.84 5.48
N ILE A 542 14.14 9.17 4.60
CA ILE A 542 13.95 9.63 3.22
C ILE A 542 12.56 10.17 2.90
N SER A 543 11.55 9.93 3.75
CA SER A 543 10.14 10.20 3.40
C SER A 543 9.71 11.62 3.75
N ASP A 544 8.83 12.16 2.91
CA ASP A 544 8.04 13.34 3.27
C ASP A 544 6.82 12.96 4.11
N ILE A 545 6.20 11.82 3.78
CA ILE A 545 4.99 11.30 4.44
C ILE A 545 5.19 9.79 4.67
N VAL A 546 4.78 9.30 5.84
CA VAL A 546 4.77 7.89 6.18
C VAL A 546 3.32 7.45 6.39
N VAL A 547 2.93 6.39 5.69
CA VAL A 547 1.66 5.67 5.87
C VAL A 547 1.98 4.42 6.68
N CYS A 548 1.72 4.46 7.98
CA CYS A 548 1.92 3.33 8.88
C CYS A 548 0.74 2.36 8.75
N MET A 549 1.03 1.10 8.42
CA MET A 549 0.04 0.05 8.19
C MET A 549 0.25 -1.13 9.13
N SER A 550 -0.84 -1.68 9.65
CA SER A 550 -0.87 -2.90 10.45
C SER A 550 -2.18 -3.63 10.23
N THR A 551 -2.15 -4.97 10.29
CA THR A 551 -3.33 -5.84 10.14
C THR A 551 -4.24 -5.41 8.98
N ALA A 552 -3.66 -5.23 7.78
CA ALA A 552 -4.34 -4.80 6.55
C ALA A 552 -4.92 -3.37 6.56
N LYS A 553 -4.78 -2.60 7.64
CA LYS A 553 -5.34 -1.23 7.80
C LYS A 553 -4.26 -0.17 7.87
N VAL A 554 -4.62 1.05 7.47
CA VAL A 554 -3.83 2.25 7.80
C VAL A 554 -4.07 2.61 9.26
N GLN A 555 -3.00 2.71 10.04
CA GLN A 555 -3.02 3.09 11.44
C GLN A 555 -2.85 4.60 11.61
N GLN A 556 -1.92 5.20 10.87
CA GLN A 556 -1.64 6.63 10.91
C GLN A 556 -0.95 7.08 9.61
N ILE A 557 -1.19 8.32 9.22
CA ILE A 557 -0.52 9.01 8.09
C ILE A 557 -0.04 10.36 8.61
N GLY A 558 1.17 10.76 8.23
CA GLY A 558 1.74 12.04 8.64
C GLY A 558 3.21 12.14 8.28
N SER A 559 3.85 13.21 8.73
CA SER A 559 5.31 13.32 8.59
C SER A 559 6.03 12.32 9.51
N PRO A 560 7.28 11.90 9.20
CA PRO A 560 8.05 11.03 10.09
C PRO A 560 8.10 11.51 11.54
N LEU A 561 8.30 12.82 11.72
CA LEU A 561 8.42 13.43 13.04
C LEU A 561 7.08 13.47 13.78
N GLU A 562 5.99 13.75 13.07
CA GLU A 562 4.63 13.72 13.62
C GLU A 562 4.25 12.32 14.10
N LEU A 563 4.52 11.27 13.31
CA LEU A 563 4.27 9.89 13.72
C LEU A 563 5.09 9.50 14.96
N TYR A 564 6.31 10.02 15.07
CA TYR A 564 7.19 9.76 16.21
C TYR A 564 6.72 10.46 17.50
N GLN A 565 6.44 11.77 17.40
CA GLN A 565 6.07 12.62 18.54
C GLN A 565 4.59 12.45 18.94
N LYS A 566 3.72 12.21 17.96
CA LYS A 566 2.27 12.10 18.13
C LYS A 566 1.72 10.80 17.56
N PRO A 567 2.11 9.63 18.10
CA PRO A 567 1.54 8.35 17.67
C PRO A 567 0.05 8.28 18.01
N ALA A 568 -0.79 7.92 17.05
CA ALA A 568 -2.25 7.88 17.20
C ALA A 568 -2.73 6.73 18.11
N ASN A 569 -1.94 5.66 18.24
CA ASN A 569 -2.25 4.49 19.05
C ASN A 569 -0.98 3.80 19.57
N GLN A 570 -1.17 2.86 20.49
CA GLN A 570 -0.10 2.10 21.15
C GLN A 570 0.77 1.32 20.15
N PHE A 571 0.17 0.78 19.07
CA PHE A 571 0.90 0.09 18.02
C PHE A 571 1.91 1.01 17.33
N VAL A 572 1.49 2.19 16.85
CA VAL A 572 2.38 3.15 16.18
C VAL A 572 3.47 3.63 17.15
N ALA A 573 3.11 3.85 18.41
CA ALA A 573 4.03 4.28 19.45
C ALA A 573 5.16 3.28 19.71
N ARG A 574 4.84 1.98 19.76
CA ARG A 574 5.84 0.92 19.96
C ARG A 574 6.60 0.57 18.70
N PHE A 575 5.93 0.58 17.55
CA PHE A 575 6.52 0.19 16.27
C PHE A 575 7.54 1.20 15.76
N LEU A 576 7.34 2.49 16.06
CA LEU A 576 8.26 3.56 15.70
C LEU A 576 9.19 3.88 16.86
N GLY A 577 10.51 3.91 16.64
CA GLY A 577 11.55 4.06 17.65
C GLY A 577 12.33 2.76 17.85
N MET A 578 13.66 2.89 17.97
CA MET A 578 14.53 1.80 18.39
C MET A 578 15.43 2.37 19.48
N PRO A 579 15.28 1.93 20.74
CA PRO A 579 14.40 0.85 21.24
C PRO A 579 12.89 1.13 21.21
N GLU A 580 12.07 0.08 21.37
CA GLU A 580 10.60 0.24 21.50
C GLU A 580 10.24 1.07 22.74
N MET A 581 9.17 1.88 22.61
CA MET A 581 8.59 2.64 23.72
C MET A 581 8.20 1.72 24.88
N GLY A 582 8.62 2.10 26.09
CA GLY A 582 8.20 1.42 27.32
C GLY A 582 6.77 1.80 27.69
N LEU A 583 5.96 0.84 28.10
CA LEU A 583 4.57 1.06 28.53
C LEU A 583 4.41 0.68 30.00
N LEU A 584 3.77 1.56 30.77
CA LEU A 584 3.49 1.39 32.18
C LEU A 584 1.98 1.45 32.41
N PRO A 585 1.39 0.50 33.16
CA PRO A 585 -0.02 0.57 33.50
C PRO A 585 -0.27 1.75 34.44
N ALA A 586 -1.37 2.45 34.20
CA ALA A 586 -1.76 3.63 34.95
C ALA A 586 -3.27 3.65 35.20
N THR A 587 -3.68 4.38 36.23
CA THR A 587 -5.09 4.63 36.53
C THR A 587 -5.31 6.12 36.71
N TYR A 588 -6.47 6.61 36.28
CA TYR A 588 -6.85 8.00 36.46
C TYR A 588 -8.09 8.09 37.36
N LYS A 589 -7.91 8.68 38.54
CA LYS A 589 -9.01 8.88 39.52
C LYS A 589 -8.86 10.25 40.17
N ASN A 590 -9.97 10.97 40.36
CA ASN A 590 -10.01 12.26 41.06
C ASN A 590 -8.97 13.27 40.53
N ASN A 591 -8.88 13.44 39.20
CA ASN A 591 -7.90 14.30 38.53
C ASN A 591 -6.42 14.00 38.86
N THR A 592 -6.11 12.80 39.34
CA THR A 592 -4.74 12.38 39.64
C THR A 592 -4.39 11.17 38.79
N LEU A 593 -3.30 11.27 38.03
CA LEU A 593 -2.74 10.15 37.28
C LEU A 593 -1.86 9.32 38.20
N THR A 594 -2.14 8.04 38.35
CA THR A 594 -1.31 7.11 39.11
C THR A 594 -0.65 6.13 38.15
N VAL A 595 0.65 6.26 37.92
CA VAL A 595 1.43 5.40 37.02
C VAL A 595 2.21 4.40 37.85
N PHE A 596 1.94 3.11 37.68
CA PHE A 596 2.62 2.02 38.40
C PHE A 596 2.77 2.28 39.91
N GLY A 597 1.68 2.76 40.55
CA GLY A 597 1.63 3.04 41.99
C GLY A 597 2.09 4.45 42.42
N GLN A 598 2.75 5.23 41.54
CA GLN A 598 3.21 6.59 41.83
C GLN A 598 2.23 7.65 41.33
N LYS A 599 1.96 8.67 42.15
CA LYS A 599 0.99 9.74 41.84
C LYS A 599 1.65 10.93 41.16
N PHE A 600 1.05 11.36 40.06
CA PHE A 600 1.39 12.57 39.32
C PHE A 600 0.22 13.55 39.42
N ALA A 601 0.50 14.72 40.03
CA ALA A 601 -0.43 15.85 40.06
C ALA A 601 -0.29 16.68 38.77
N ASN A 602 -1.32 17.47 38.45
CA ASN A 602 -1.36 18.39 37.30
C ASN A 602 -1.35 17.70 35.92
N VAL A 603 -2.05 16.57 35.78
CA VAL A 603 -2.35 15.99 34.45
C VAL A 603 -3.87 15.97 34.29
N VAL A 604 -4.38 16.80 33.39
CA VAL A 604 -5.83 16.89 33.11
C VAL A 604 -6.12 16.16 31.81
N LEU A 605 -6.95 15.11 31.88
CA LEU A 605 -7.41 14.37 30.69
C LEU A 605 -8.73 14.96 30.18
N GLU A 606 -8.88 15.11 28.87
CA GLU A 606 -10.13 15.58 28.25
C GLU A 606 -11.32 14.63 28.54
N LYS A 607 -11.08 13.32 28.69
CA LYS A 607 -12.10 12.31 28.99
C LYS A 607 -12.08 11.91 30.46
N LYS A 608 -13.06 12.40 31.22
CA LYS A 608 -13.18 12.19 32.69
C LYS A 608 -13.56 10.77 33.14
N ASN A 609 -13.90 9.85 32.23
CA ASN A 609 -14.43 8.50 32.55
C ASN A 609 -13.48 7.33 32.23
N VAL A 610 -12.17 7.55 32.05
CA VAL A 610 -11.23 6.45 31.75
C VAL A 610 -10.58 5.96 33.04
N VAL A 611 -10.84 4.71 33.43
CA VAL A 611 -10.36 4.13 34.71
C VAL A 611 -8.97 3.52 34.56
N ASP A 612 -8.71 2.83 33.44
CA ASP A 612 -7.46 2.11 33.17
C ASP A 612 -6.77 2.64 31.91
N LEU A 613 -5.49 2.94 32.04
CA LEU A 613 -4.66 3.61 31.05
C LEU A 613 -3.30 2.90 30.92
N ASN A 614 -2.64 3.12 29.79
CA ASN A 614 -1.22 2.81 29.61
C ASN A 614 -0.46 4.11 29.34
N VAL A 615 0.59 4.37 30.12
CA VAL A 615 1.50 5.50 29.94
C VAL A 615 2.75 5.01 29.25
N GLY A 616 3.00 5.52 28.05
CA GLY A 616 4.18 5.28 27.25
C GLY A 616 5.23 6.37 27.42
N VAL A 617 6.49 5.94 27.55
CA VAL A 617 7.66 6.83 27.60
C VAL A 617 8.74 6.28 26.65
N ARG A 618 9.32 7.17 25.85
CA ARG A 618 10.39 6.84 24.91
C ARG A 618 11.67 6.49 25.67
N ALA A 619 12.49 5.61 25.10
CA ALA A 619 13.69 5.11 25.76
C ALA A 619 14.69 6.22 26.09
N GLU A 620 14.73 7.28 25.27
CA GLU A 620 15.58 8.46 25.43
C GLU A 620 15.02 9.56 26.33
N ASP A 621 13.72 9.49 26.68
CA ASP A 621 13.03 10.57 27.42
C ASP A 621 13.08 10.37 28.95
N PHE A 622 13.48 9.19 29.43
CA PHE A 622 13.60 8.94 30.86
C PHE A 622 14.60 9.87 31.54
N ILE A 623 14.20 10.45 32.68
CA ILE A 623 15.07 11.33 33.46
C ILE A 623 15.87 10.45 34.43
N ILE A 624 17.12 10.15 34.08
CA ILE A 624 18.01 9.36 34.93
C ILE A 624 18.42 10.15 36.16
N LYS A 625 18.37 9.52 37.34
CA LYS A 625 18.73 10.09 38.63
C LYS A 625 19.83 9.27 39.31
N THR A 626 20.60 9.91 40.18
CA THR A 626 21.51 9.20 41.10
C THR A 626 20.76 8.73 42.34
N SER A 627 21.31 7.74 43.05
CA SER A 627 20.72 7.21 44.31
C SER A 627 20.51 8.28 45.39
N SER A 628 21.29 9.36 45.35
CA SER A 628 21.18 10.51 46.25
C SER A 628 20.06 11.51 45.90
N GLN A 629 19.51 11.44 44.69
CA GLN A 629 18.46 12.33 44.22
C GLN A 629 17.07 11.74 44.50
N LYS A 630 16.09 12.60 44.78
CA LYS A 630 14.68 12.19 44.87
C LYS A 630 14.25 11.61 43.52
N HIS A 631 13.66 10.42 43.55
CA HIS A 631 13.22 9.65 42.39
C HIS A 631 11.91 8.95 42.72
N ASN A 632 11.06 8.74 41.71
CA ASN A 632 9.79 8.04 41.84
C ASN A 632 9.90 6.56 41.49
N PHE A 633 10.88 6.16 40.67
CA PHE A 633 11.05 4.79 40.22
C PHE A 633 12.48 4.27 40.37
N SER A 634 12.59 2.96 40.57
CA SER A 634 13.85 2.21 40.55
C SER A 634 13.65 0.87 39.86
N GLY A 635 14.67 0.37 39.17
CA GLY A 635 14.64 -0.96 38.55
C GLY A 635 16.02 -1.60 38.45
N ASP A 636 16.04 -2.91 38.25
CA ASP A 636 17.27 -3.71 38.13
C ASP A 636 17.66 -3.87 36.66
N ILE A 637 18.92 -3.59 36.32
CA ILE A 637 19.43 -3.73 34.95
C ILE A 637 19.66 -5.21 34.64
N ILE A 638 18.98 -5.73 33.61
CA ILE A 638 19.08 -7.12 33.14
C ILE A 638 20.12 -7.27 32.03
N ALA A 639 20.25 -6.24 31.18
CA ALA A 639 21.15 -6.25 30.04
C ALA A 639 21.60 -4.84 29.66
N VAL A 640 22.82 -4.77 29.13
CA VAL A 640 23.45 -3.56 28.61
C VAL A 640 23.96 -3.86 27.21
N GLU A 641 23.45 -3.13 26.21
CA GLU A 641 23.90 -3.20 24.82
C GLU A 641 24.59 -1.86 24.47
N ASN A 642 25.85 -1.90 24.04
CA ASN A 642 26.62 -0.68 23.76
C ASN A 642 26.67 -0.38 22.26
N PHE A 643 26.27 0.85 21.88
CA PHE A 643 26.28 1.36 20.51
C PHE A 643 27.35 2.45 20.28
N GLY A 644 28.38 2.50 21.13
CA GLY A 644 29.53 3.39 21.01
C GLY A 644 29.34 4.73 21.71
N LYS A 645 28.41 5.57 21.27
CA LYS A 645 28.10 6.86 21.94
C LYS A 645 27.00 6.72 23.01
N GLU A 646 26.13 5.75 22.83
CA GLU A 646 24.98 5.48 23.68
C GLU A 646 24.97 4.01 24.08
N SER A 647 24.36 3.72 25.22
CA SER A 647 24.04 2.37 25.67
C SER A 647 22.54 2.21 25.80
N LYS A 648 22.05 1.08 25.33
CA LYS A 648 20.69 0.64 25.60
C LYS A 648 20.69 -0.25 26.83
N LEU A 649 19.84 0.08 27.79
CA LEU A 649 19.64 -0.71 28.99
C LEU A 649 18.27 -1.38 28.94
N ILE A 650 18.22 -2.65 29.34
CA ILE A 650 16.96 -3.35 29.60
C ILE A 650 16.79 -3.45 31.11
N VAL A 651 15.76 -2.80 31.64
CA VAL A 651 15.54 -2.64 33.08
C VAL A 651 14.25 -3.33 33.49
N SER A 652 14.32 -4.13 34.56
CA SER A 652 13.18 -4.79 35.20
C SER A 652 12.58 -3.89 36.28
N LEU A 653 11.27 -3.62 36.22
CA LEU A 653 10.50 -3.13 37.36
C LEU A 653 9.72 -4.27 38.01
N ASN A 654 9.98 -4.50 39.30
CA ASN A 654 9.29 -5.48 40.14
C ASN A 654 9.14 -6.88 39.51
N ASN A 655 10.10 -7.30 38.68
CA ASN A 655 10.13 -8.59 37.95
C ASN A 655 9.02 -8.85 36.91
N ASP A 656 8.10 -7.91 36.69
CA ASP A 656 6.99 -8.08 35.74
C ASP A 656 7.13 -7.23 34.47
N ILE A 657 7.65 -6.00 34.58
CA ILE A 657 7.71 -5.05 33.45
C ILE A 657 9.15 -4.83 33.03
N LYS A 658 9.42 -4.96 31.72
CA LYS A 658 10.71 -4.63 31.11
C LYS A 658 10.61 -3.32 30.35
N LEU A 659 11.49 -2.38 30.68
CA LEU A 659 11.61 -1.09 30.01
C LEU A 659 12.95 -0.98 29.29
N ASN A 660 12.94 -0.32 28.15
CA ASN A 660 14.15 0.03 27.42
C ASN A 660 14.54 1.47 27.74
N PHE A 661 15.82 1.69 28.02
CA PHE A 661 16.41 3.01 28.20
C PHE A 661 17.50 3.21 27.15
N LEU A 662 17.66 4.42 26.66
CA LEU A 662 18.77 4.83 25.82
C LEU A 662 19.52 5.95 26.55
N VAL A 663 20.74 5.66 27.00
CA VAL A 663 21.53 6.55 27.85
C VAL A 663 22.88 6.87 27.21
N ASP A 664 23.39 8.07 27.46
CA ASP A 664 24.75 8.45 27.08
C ASP A 664 25.77 7.57 27.84
N ASN A 665 26.83 7.12 27.15
CA ASN A 665 27.88 6.28 27.73
C ASN A 665 28.69 6.93 28.85
N LYS A 666 28.47 8.23 29.14
CA LYS A 666 28.96 8.86 30.37
C LYS A 666 28.49 8.15 31.64
N TYR A 667 27.33 7.49 31.59
CA TYR A 667 26.81 6.69 32.70
C TYR A 667 27.23 5.24 32.51
N SER A 668 28.32 4.82 33.15
CA SER A 668 28.92 3.50 33.01
C SER A 668 28.16 2.43 33.81
N PHE A 669 26.96 2.07 33.37
CA PHE A 669 26.13 1.06 34.03
C PHE A 669 26.59 -0.37 33.76
N ARG A 670 26.42 -1.25 34.75
CA ARG A 670 26.72 -2.69 34.65
C ARG A 670 25.48 -3.56 34.83
N ASN A 671 25.56 -4.79 34.35
CA ASN A 671 24.50 -5.77 34.53
C ASN A 671 24.33 -6.10 36.03
N GLY A 672 23.09 -6.11 36.51
CA GLY A 672 22.74 -6.30 37.93
C GLY A 672 22.78 -5.03 38.79
N GLU A 673 23.15 -3.87 38.25
CA GLU A 673 23.05 -2.60 38.97
C GLU A 673 21.62 -2.06 38.99
N LYS A 674 21.31 -1.24 39.99
CA LYS A 674 20.04 -0.51 40.07
C LYS A 674 20.12 0.83 39.39
N ILE A 675 19.10 1.15 38.61
CA ILE A 675 18.89 2.47 38.02
C ILE A 675 17.72 3.17 38.69
N TYR A 676 17.87 4.48 38.92
CA TYR A 676 16.85 5.35 39.48
C TYR A 676 16.43 6.36 38.42
N PHE A 677 15.12 6.58 38.27
CA PHE A 677 14.62 7.45 37.21
C PHE A 677 13.25 8.07 37.53
N ASP A 678 12.94 9.14 36.81
CA ASP A 678 11.63 9.80 36.78
C ASP A 678 11.06 9.83 35.36
N LEU A 679 9.74 10.02 35.28
CA LEU A 679 9.02 10.18 34.02
C LEU A 679 8.85 11.67 33.70
N PRO A 680 9.16 12.14 32.47
CA PRO A 680 8.93 13.53 32.06
C PRO A 680 7.44 13.78 31.81
N ILE A 681 6.79 14.59 32.65
CA ILE A 681 5.34 14.81 32.59
C ILE A 681 4.93 15.52 31.28
N ASP A 682 5.82 16.30 30.67
CA ASP A 682 5.64 17.01 29.39
C ASP A 682 5.79 16.15 28.13
N ARG A 683 6.28 14.90 28.28
CA ARG A 683 6.53 13.98 27.16
C ARG A 683 5.90 12.60 27.35
N LEU A 684 4.92 12.51 28.24
CA LEU A 684 4.14 11.28 28.38
C LEU A 684 3.29 11.05 27.13
N HIS A 685 3.11 9.77 26.79
CA HIS A 685 2.09 9.34 25.84
C HIS A 685 1.04 8.53 26.59
N ILE A 686 -0.21 8.99 26.62
CA ILE A 686 -1.27 8.32 27.37
C ILE A 686 -2.17 7.58 26.39
N PHE A 687 -2.43 6.30 26.65
CA PHE A 687 -3.27 5.44 25.85
C PHE A 687 -4.39 4.83 26.70
N ASP A 688 -5.56 4.69 26.09
CA ASP A 688 -6.68 3.94 26.66
C ASP A 688 -6.35 2.44 26.69
N ALA A 689 -6.53 1.75 27.82
CA ALA A 689 -6.16 0.34 27.94
C ALA A 689 -7.03 -0.62 27.10
N LEU A 690 -8.26 -0.23 26.74
CA LEU A 690 -9.19 -1.07 25.96
C LEU A 690 -9.09 -0.81 24.46
N THR A 691 -9.04 0.46 24.07
CA THR A 691 -9.03 0.87 22.66
C THR A 691 -7.63 1.09 22.09
N GLU A 692 -6.62 1.14 22.96
CA GLU A 692 -5.22 1.44 22.62
C GLU A 692 -5.00 2.80 21.93
N LYS A 693 -6.02 3.65 21.86
CA LYS A 693 -5.95 4.97 21.24
C LYS A 693 -5.28 5.96 22.18
N ARG A 694 -4.52 6.88 21.58
CA ARG A 694 -3.91 7.99 22.32
C ARG A 694 -4.99 8.92 22.87
N ILE A 695 -4.75 9.42 24.07
CA ILE A 695 -5.55 10.43 24.76
C ILE A 695 -4.66 11.65 24.94
N GLU A 696 -5.15 12.83 24.55
CA GLU A 696 -4.46 14.09 24.81
C GLU A 696 -4.69 14.56 26.26
N TYR A 697 -3.72 15.29 26.79
CA TYR A 697 -3.73 15.82 28.15
C TYR A 697 -3.15 17.23 28.19
N GLU A 698 -3.52 17.96 29.22
CA GLU A 698 -3.00 19.28 29.54
C GLU A 698 -2.28 19.24 30.90
N LEU A 699 -1.28 20.13 31.06
CA LEU A 699 -0.46 20.28 32.27
C LEU A 699 -0.84 21.52 33.07
#